data_AF-A0A2E6SAE5-F1
#
_entry.id   AF-A0A2E6SAE5-F1
#
_cell.length_a   1.000
_cell.length_b   1.000
_cell.length_c   1.000
_cell.angle_alpha   90.00
_cell.angle_beta   90.00
_cell.angle_gamma   90.00
#
_symmetry.space_group_name_H-M   'P 1'
#
loop_
_entity.id
_entity.type
_entity.pdbx_description
1 polymer ?
#
loop_
_entity_poly.entity_id
_entity_poly.type
_entity_poly.pdbx_seq_one_letter_code
_entity_poly.pdbx_strand_id
1 'polypeptide(L)'
;MNRLLLLSACLALPMAGAQEKGKRKASPEPLYESPVLRSGDLQRLHEVEVSLTRRNLYLAVSSEGNKSHDWANWIEPEIVMQDGTVLDLTTFSWLTADSASGRVHRGRNYRGGPLLVAGKEFSRGLGTHADSLISFKVPGEASTFRARVALDDGGAIRENELTPASVRFLVFDREPAGFSSTSLPFDPNSSDPQLVAPEHITVPDDLELTVWATSPMLLNPTNMDTDAAGRIWVAEGVNYRKNRNRRPEGDRIVVLEDKDRDGKADSSHVFVQDPELVAPLGVSVFDNRVVVAQPPHLIVYTDIDRNLVFDPEIDRRENLLTGFNGKNHDHSLHAVVSGPDGKWYFNQGNCGARFKDKDGVEFLIGGPYKGGGGEWFVDHQEVAGEPSGDGHVWVGGFAAKMNPDGSKVSIIGHGFRNSYEHTVTSFGDVFQNDNDDPPACRTTWLMEGGFLGFFSPDGQRSWRADQRPGQNVPEAHWRQWDPGTLPPGDVYGGGSPTGICFYENGSLPSKYAGLLASCDAGRKEVLGYYPVPEGSNFKLTRFAFIKSATGNLFRPSDIMVGADGALYLSDWFDPGVGGHNTRDKSCSGTIYRIAPKGFRPRIPSASPDSIEGAIALLCSPAQNVRHLGFEALRAAGEKALPAVRELLGHYNGYVQARAVWLLPLLGAEGLRITRTLLDSPDAQTRLLAFRSLRNAGEDPLQLVGKFYATEPSAAVRREVALSLRDAPVHRKAVYLAYLLQRCRANDRTYLEACGLGAEGAEEMVWSNVRNSARIVNALEWPDAFARITWRLHPRAAIDDLRERALSGTLSREARFLAMETLAFTEDPEAAASLVEVAKEKGPVGAEAARWLVHLGKTRWKDFDVFRLLRENNLYDPENQAISEAVVPVPGGDSRLPALGAILALKGDSQKGKITAARCVMCHRIEDQGVDYGPSLKGWIKNQGEENFLRAILNPSAEIAHGFSGSVVRLREGGEIHGLVLSTKDPVIIQSQGGAVQMIPARKVQQVEPLGRSLMLSADQLGLGAQDLADVMAYVKGLN
;
A
#
# COMPACT_ATOMS: atom_id res chain seq x y z
N MET A 1 21.61 -40.55 -28.80
CA MET A 1 22.82 -40.71 -29.65
C MET A 1 22.75 -39.70 -30.78
N ASN A 2 23.80 -38.88 -30.91
CA ASN A 2 24.21 -38.05 -32.06
C ASN A 2 23.22 -36.98 -32.61
N ARG A 3 23.55 -35.68 -32.48
CA ARG A 3 24.45 -34.85 -33.34
C ARG A 3 23.79 -34.59 -34.72
N LEU A 4 23.76 -33.41 -35.35
CA LEU A 4 24.64 -32.24 -35.32
C LEU A 4 23.97 -31.07 -36.12
N LEU A 5 24.23 -29.83 -35.70
CA LEU A 5 24.42 -28.56 -36.45
C LEU A 5 24.37 -28.55 -38.00
N LEU A 6 23.76 -27.51 -38.61
CA LEU A 6 24.45 -26.33 -39.22
C LEU A 6 23.51 -25.34 -39.98
N LEU A 7 24.05 -24.14 -40.20
CA LEU A 7 23.47 -22.82 -40.47
C LEU A 7 22.93 -22.50 -41.89
N SER A 8 22.05 -21.48 -41.90
CA SER A 8 21.87 -20.33 -42.83
C SER A 8 21.43 -20.51 -44.29
N ALA A 9 20.28 -19.90 -44.65
CA ALA A 9 20.18 -18.81 -45.64
C ALA A 9 18.72 -18.30 -45.81
N CYS A 10 18.60 -17.00 -46.09
CA CYS A 10 17.39 -16.17 -46.19
C CYS A 10 16.40 -16.56 -47.30
N LEU A 11 15.11 -16.26 -47.07
CA LEU A 11 14.14 -15.89 -48.12
C LEU A 11 13.09 -14.93 -47.53
N ALA A 12 12.97 -13.74 -48.12
CA ALA A 12 11.99 -12.70 -47.85
C ALA A 12 10.79 -12.88 -48.81
N LEU A 13 9.53 -12.80 -48.36
CA LEU A 13 8.55 -11.68 -48.46
C LEU A 13 7.12 -12.31 -48.51
N PRO A 14 6.00 -11.58 -48.37
CA PRO A 14 5.75 -10.29 -47.71
C PRO A 14 4.53 -10.31 -46.75
N MET A 15 4.47 -9.29 -45.88
CA MET A 15 3.29 -8.90 -45.09
C MET A 15 2.31 -8.06 -45.92
N ALA A 16 0.99 -8.28 -45.72
CA ALA A 16 -0.03 -7.24 -45.82
C ALA A 16 -1.31 -7.67 -45.07
N GLY A 17 -1.73 -6.85 -44.10
CA GLY A 17 -2.95 -7.02 -43.31
C GLY A 17 -3.05 -5.93 -42.26
N ALA A 18 -3.31 -4.70 -42.71
CA ALA A 18 -3.36 -3.50 -41.87
C ALA A 18 -4.59 -3.48 -40.94
N GLN A 19 -4.35 -3.18 -39.66
CA GLN A 19 -5.37 -2.85 -38.66
C GLN A 19 -6.00 -1.47 -38.94
N GLU A 20 -7.32 -1.40 -38.86
CA GLU A 20 -8.08 -0.14 -38.84
C GLU A 20 -7.77 0.67 -37.56
N LYS A 21 -7.33 1.92 -37.75
CA LYS A 21 -7.10 2.91 -36.69
C LYS A 21 -8.43 3.58 -36.31
N GLY A 22 -8.75 3.59 -35.02
CA GLY A 22 -9.86 4.37 -34.45
C GLY A 22 -9.74 5.88 -34.77
N LYS A 23 -10.88 6.50 -35.11
CA LYS A 23 -11.01 7.92 -35.46
C LYS A 23 -10.57 8.82 -34.28
N ARG A 24 -9.59 9.70 -34.51
CA ARG A 24 -9.16 10.77 -33.58
C ARG A 24 -10.29 11.80 -33.39
N LYS A 25 -10.47 12.32 -32.17
CA LYS A 25 -11.31 13.51 -31.89
C LYS A 25 -10.82 14.70 -32.73
N ALA A 26 -11.73 15.44 -33.36
CA ALA A 26 -11.42 16.64 -34.14
C ALA A 26 -10.96 17.80 -33.21
N SER A 27 -9.92 18.53 -33.62
CA SER A 27 -9.42 19.72 -32.92
C SER A 27 -10.44 20.87 -32.98
N PRO A 28 -10.54 21.75 -31.96
CA PRO A 28 -11.26 23.02 -32.11
C PRO A 28 -10.67 23.86 -33.25
N GLU A 29 -11.51 24.69 -33.91
CA GLU A 29 -11.05 25.68 -34.88
C GLU A 29 -10.25 26.80 -34.17
N PRO A 30 -9.15 27.29 -34.78
CA PRO A 30 -8.38 28.39 -34.23
C PRO A 30 -9.15 29.72 -34.29
N LEU A 31 -8.95 30.57 -33.27
CA LEU A 31 -9.36 31.97 -33.30
C LEU A 31 -8.55 32.77 -34.34
N TYR A 32 -7.32 32.35 -34.60
CA TYR A 32 -6.46 32.91 -35.63
C TYR A 32 -5.51 31.86 -36.17
N GLU A 33 -5.27 31.95 -37.47
CA GLU A 33 -4.33 31.13 -38.20
C GLU A 33 -3.49 32.02 -39.11
N SER A 34 -2.17 32.02 -38.91
CA SER A 34 -1.26 32.75 -39.78
C SER A 34 -1.18 32.10 -41.17
N PRO A 35 -0.68 32.80 -42.21
CA PRO A 35 -0.13 32.09 -43.36
C PRO A 35 1.00 31.13 -42.92
N VAL A 36 1.37 30.19 -43.79
CA VAL A 36 2.57 29.38 -43.55
C VAL A 36 3.80 30.27 -43.78
N LEU A 37 4.55 30.53 -42.72
CA LEU A 37 5.79 31.31 -42.75
C LEU A 37 6.95 30.41 -43.13
N ARG A 38 7.75 30.82 -44.11
CA ARG A 38 8.94 30.13 -44.60
C ARG A 38 10.16 31.04 -44.52
N SER A 39 11.35 30.45 -44.41
CA SER A 39 12.60 31.20 -44.28
C SER A 39 12.82 32.28 -45.36
N GLY A 40 12.35 32.03 -46.59
CA GLY A 40 12.49 32.92 -47.73
C GLY A 40 11.39 33.99 -47.91
N ASP A 41 10.45 34.11 -46.97
CA ASP A 41 9.36 35.09 -47.09
C ASP A 41 9.89 36.53 -46.93
N LEU A 42 9.52 37.41 -47.86
CA LEU A 42 9.90 38.84 -47.83
C LEU A 42 9.29 39.56 -46.62
N GLN A 43 8.10 39.16 -46.21
CA GLN A 43 7.47 39.63 -44.98
C GLN A 43 7.86 38.70 -43.83
N ARG A 44 8.67 39.22 -42.91
CA ARG A 44 9.20 38.44 -41.77
C ARG A 44 8.35 38.49 -40.51
N LEU A 45 7.50 39.51 -40.36
CA LEU A 45 6.65 39.74 -39.20
C LEU A 45 5.18 39.77 -39.64
N HIS A 46 4.35 38.99 -38.94
CA HIS A 46 2.90 38.96 -39.14
C HIS A 46 2.19 39.40 -37.87
N GLU A 47 1.23 40.31 -38.01
CA GLU A 47 0.39 40.76 -36.90
C GLU A 47 -0.69 39.71 -36.60
N VAL A 48 -0.91 39.49 -35.30
CA VAL A 48 -1.94 38.63 -34.74
C VAL A 48 -2.80 39.51 -33.84
N GLU A 49 -4.09 39.54 -34.08
CA GLU A 49 -5.06 40.19 -33.20
C GLU A 49 -6.34 39.35 -33.16
N VAL A 50 -6.76 38.93 -31.97
CA VAL A 50 -7.98 38.13 -31.76
C VAL A 50 -8.79 38.62 -30.58
N SER A 51 -10.11 38.62 -30.74
CA SER A 51 -11.03 38.84 -29.63
C SER A 51 -11.06 37.63 -28.70
N LEU A 52 -10.87 37.88 -27.40
CA LEU A 52 -10.91 36.84 -26.37
C LEU A 52 -12.32 36.75 -25.80
N THR A 53 -12.93 35.58 -25.93
CA THR A 53 -14.24 35.28 -25.35
C THR A 53 -14.14 34.39 -24.11
N ARG A 54 -12.93 33.93 -23.77
CA ARG A 54 -12.63 33.03 -22.65
C ARG A 54 -11.36 33.46 -21.94
N ARG A 55 -11.22 32.95 -20.71
CA ARG A 55 -10.05 33.21 -19.85
C ARG A 55 -8.85 32.32 -20.16
N ASN A 56 -8.97 31.35 -21.06
CA ASN A 56 -7.85 30.52 -21.46
C ASN A 56 -7.37 30.96 -22.84
N LEU A 57 -6.07 31.16 -22.98
CA LEU A 57 -5.41 31.51 -24.22
C LEU A 57 -4.38 30.43 -24.53
N TYR A 58 -4.45 29.86 -25.73
CA TYR A 58 -3.50 28.86 -26.20
C TYR A 58 -2.78 29.40 -27.44
N LEU A 59 -1.46 29.48 -27.36
CA LEU A 59 -0.57 29.91 -28.43
C LEU A 59 0.13 28.66 -28.96
N ALA A 60 -0.21 28.24 -30.16
CA ALA A 60 0.36 27.05 -30.78
C ALA A 60 1.16 27.39 -32.03
N VAL A 61 2.20 26.62 -32.29
CA VAL A 61 2.95 26.68 -33.55
C VAL A 61 2.97 25.29 -34.15
N SER A 62 2.51 25.10 -35.39
CA SER A 62 2.63 23.86 -36.14
C SER A 62 3.81 23.90 -37.11
N SER A 63 4.47 22.75 -37.26
CA SER A 63 5.39 22.50 -38.35
C SER A 63 4.60 22.16 -39.62
N GLU A 64 4.84 22.92 -40.68
CA GLU A 64 4.23 22.74 -42.00
C GLU A 64 5.21 22.10 -43.00
N GLY A 65 6.43 21.79 -42.55
CA GLY A 65 7.50 21.19 -43.33
C GLY A 65 8.10 19.93 -42.67
N ASN A 66 9.42 19.77 -42.79
CA ASN A 66 10.16 18.59 -42.30
C ASN A 66 10.64 18.72 -40.83
N LYS A 67 10.08 19.64 -40.05
CA LYS A 67 10.45 19.97 -38.65
C LYS A 67 11.87 20.51 -38.47
N SER A 68 12.61 20.77 -39.55
CA SER A 68 14.01 21.17 -39.48
C SER A 68 14.13 22.69 -39.40
N HIS A 69 14.68 23.17 -38.27
CA HIS A 69 14.94 24.60 -38.02
C HIS A 69 13.70 25.48 -37.83
N ASP A 70 12.58 24.89 -37.39
CA ASP A 70 11.29 25.54 -37.17
C ASP A 70 11.25 26.38 -35.87
N TRP A 71 12.18 27.32 -35.76
CA TRP A 71 12.30 28.20 -34.60
C TRP A 71 11.31 29.35 -34.78
N ALA A 72 10.44 29.50 -33.79
CA ALA A 72 9.27 30.36 -33.89
C ALA A 72 9.21 31.31 -32.71
N ASN A 73 8.84 32.55 -32.99
CA ASN A 73 8.79 33.61 -31.99
C ASN A 73 7.40 34.25 -31.94
N TRP A 74 6.84 34.34 -30.73
CA TRP A 74 5.76 35.27 -30.39
C TRP A 74 6.40 36.56 -29.87
N ILE A 75 6.21 37.67 -30.56
CA ILE A 75 6.92 38.94 -30.33
C ILE A 75 5.94 39.96 -29.79
N GLU A 76 6.31 40.56 -28.66
CA GLU A 76 5.47 41.50 -27.90
C GLU A 76 4.02 41.01 -27.72
N PRO A 77 3.81 39.78 -27.19
CA PRO A 77 2.47 39.30 -26.94
C PRO A 77 1.81 40.08 -25.81
N GLU A 78 0.62 40.62 -26.05
CA GLU A 78 -0.09 41.55 -25.18
C GLU A 78 -1.57 41.14 -25.02
N ILE A 79 -2.11 41.42 -23.83
CA ILE A 79 -3.54 41.31 -23.52
C ILE A 79 -4.10 42.72 -23.34
N VAL A 80 -5.09 43.07 -24.16
CA VAL A 80 -5.89 44.29 -24.00
C VAL A 80 -7.11 43.96 -23.17
N MET A 81 -7.36 44.78 -22.16
CA MET A 81 -8.50 44.70 -21.24
C MET A 81 -9.67 45.54 -21.78
N GLN A 82 -10.89 45.26 -21.32
CA GLN A 82 -12.11 45.97 -21.74
C GLN A 82 -12.07 47.49 -21.46
N ASP A 83 -11.32 47.92 -20.45
CA ASP A 83 -11.10 49.34 -20.10
C ASP A 83 -10.00 50.01 -20.95
N GLY A 84 -9.36 49.26 -21.85
CA GLY A 84 -8.25 49.72 -22.70
C GLY A 84 -6.86 49.51 -22.11
N THR A 85 -6.74 48.97 -20.88
CA THR A 85 -5.44 48.64 -20.27
C THR A 85 -4.72 47.55 -21.06
N VAL A 86 -3.41 47.70 -21.28
CA VAL A 86 -2.58 46.72 -22.00
C VAL A 86 -1.61 46.05 -21.04
N LEU A 87 -1.62 44.71 -21.00
CA LEU A 87 -0.79 43.88 -20.15
C LEU A 87 0.19 43.06 -21.00
N ASP A 88 1.45 42.99 -20.57
CA ASP A 88 2.49 42.19 -21.22
C ASP A 88 2.30 40.71 -20.88
N LEU A 89 1.98 39.87 -21.87
CA LEU A 89 1.76 38.44 -21.64
C LEU A 89 3.03 37.72 -21.18
N THR A 90 4.22 38.25 -21.50
CA THR A 90 5.49 37.64 -21.08
C THR A 90 5.72 37.74 -19.57
N THR A 91 4.97 38.56 -18.83
CA THR A 91 5.02 38.62 -17.37
C THR A 91 4.05 37.62 -16.70
N PHE A 92 3.16 36.97 -17.44
CA PHE A 92 2.18 36.03 -16.91
C PHE A 92 2.80 34.66 -16.62
N SER A 93 2.35 33.96 -15.59
CA SER A 93 2.63 32.53 -15.46
C SER A 93 1.81 31.76 -16.49
N TRP A 94 2.45 30.93 -17.31
CA TRP A 94 1.76 29.98 -18.17
C TRP A 94 1.21 28.81 -17.35
N LEU A 95 0.14 28.20 -17.82
CA LEU A 95 -0.40 26.94 -17.29
C LEU A 95 0.43 25.75 -17.81
N THR A 96 0.74 25.77 -19.12
CA THR A 96 1.64 24.83 -19.79
C THR A 96 2.48 25.58 -20.83
N ALA A 97 3.68 25.08 -21.13
CA ALA A 97 4.54 25.63 -22.17
C ALA A 97 5.37 24.51 -22.78
N ASP A 98 4.80 23.87 -23.79
CA ASP A 98 5.34 22.68 -24.45
C ASP A 98 5.96 23.05 -25.79
N SER A 99 7.09 22.44 -26.12
CA SER A 99 7.77 22.58 -27.41
C SER A 99 8.32 21.23 -27.85
N ALA A 100 8.15 20.87 -29.12
CA ALA A 100 8.61 19.59 -29.66
C ALA A 100 10.13 19.43 -29.62
N SER A 101 10.86 20.55 -29.56
CA SER A 101 12.31 20.59 -29.37
C SER A 101 12.69 21.76 -28.47
N GLY A 102 13.67 21.56 -27.58
CA GLY A 102 14.07 22.56 -26.60
C GLY A 102 12.95 22.91 -25.62
N ARG A 103 12.95 24.14 -25.11
CA ARG A 103 11.90 24.65 -24.21
C ARG A 103 11.48 26.05 -24.64
N VAL A 104 10.31 26.48 -24.16
CA VAL A 104 9.81 27.83 -24.40
C VAL A 104 10.58 28.81 -23.50
N HIS A 105 11.10 29.89 -24.10
CA HIS A 105 11.88 30.90 -23.39
C HIS A 105 11.22 32.27 -23.44
N ARG A 106 11.33 33.05 -22.36
CA ARG A 106 10.93 34.46 -22.32
C ARG A 106 12.11 35.36 -22.72
N GLY A 107 11.86 36.28 -23.65
CA GLY A 107 12.84 37.27 -24.13
C GLY A 107 14.07 36.66 -24.84
N ARG A 108 14.03 35.37 -25.16
CA ARG A 108 15.10 34.60 -25.80
C ARG A 108 14.48 33.63 -26.79
N ASN A 109 15.25 33.20 -27.78
CA ASN A 109 14.83 32.15 -28.71
C ASN A 109 14.78 30.77 -28.02
N TYR A 110 14.31 29.74 -28.72
CA TYR A 110 14.08 28.41 -28.13
C TYR A 110 15.35 27.68 -27.62
N ARG A 111 16.56 28.14 -27.99
CA ARG A 111 17.85 27.62 -27.45
C ARG A 111 18.43 28.51 -26.35
N GLY A 112 17.74 29.56 -25.94
CA GLY A 112 18.21 30.52 -24.93
C GLY A 112 19.16 31.60 -25.47
N GLY A 113 19.31 31.75 -26.78
CA GLY A 113 20.01 32.87 -27.42
C GLY A 113 19.11 34.11 -27.62
N PRO A 114 19.63 35.19 -28.23
CA PRO A 114 18.84 36.36 -28.59
C PRO A 114 17.64 36.01 -29.48
N LEU A 115 16.47 36.60 -29.19
CA LEU A 115 15.28 36.47 -30.04
C LEU A 115 15.43 37.44 -31.22
N LEU A 116 15.80 36.91 -32.39
CA LEU A 116 16.20 37.71 -33.56
C LEU A 116 15.23 37.49 -34.72
N VAL A 117 14.74 38.58 -35.32
CA VAL A 117 13.94 38.53 -36.53
C VAL A 117 14.33 39.67 -37.46
N ALA A 118 14.68 39.35 -38.70
CA ALA A 118 15.13 40.31 -39.71
C ALA A 118 16.29 41.21 -39.22
N GLY A 119 17.23 40.63 -38.46
CA GLY A 119 18.39 41.32 -37.90
C GLY A 119 18.09 42.22 -36.70
N LYS A 120 16.85 42.23 -36.19
CA LYS A 120 16.44 42.98 -35.01
C LYS A 120 16.22 42.05 -33.82
N GLU A 121 16.81 42.39 -32.69
CA GLU A 121 16.61 41.70 -31.41
C GLU A 121 15.36 42.22 -30.69
N PHE A 122 14.60 41.30 -30.08
CA PHE A 122 13.42 41.62 -29.29
C PHE A 122 13.55 41.04 -27.88
N SER A 123 13.53 41.91 -26.86
CA SER A 123 13.61 41.50 -25.45
C SER A 123 12.27 41.04 -24.87
N ARG A 124 11.15 41.41 -25.50
CA ARG A 124 9.79 41.01 -25.11
C ARG A 124 9.23 40.03 -26.13
N GLY A 125 9.29 38.73 -25.81
CA GLY A 125 8.72 37.68 -26.64
C GLY A 125 8.80 36.30 -26.00
N LEU A 126 8.20 35.31 -26.66
CA LEU A 126 8.25 33.90 -26.31
C LEU A 126 8.87 33.13 -27.49
N GLY A 127 10.09 32.63 -27.31
CA GLY A 127 10.77 31.80 -28.30
C GLY A 127 10.47 30.32 -28.10
N THR A 128 10.14 29.61 -29.18
CA THR A 128 9.72 28.20 -29.18
C THR A 128 10.16 27.47 -30.46
N HIS A 129 9.94 26.16 -30.54
CA HIS A 129 10.11 25.35 -31.75
C HIS A 129 8.78 24.69 -32.12
N ALA A 130 8.47 24.57 -33.41
CA ALA A 130 7.27 23.83 -33.84
C ALA A 130 7.47 22.30 -33.77
N ASP A 131 6.51 21.47 -33.37
CA ASP A 131 5.18 21.82 -32.85
C ASP A 131 5.28 22.34 -31.40
N SER A 132 4.54 23.38 -31.02
CA SER A 132 4.51 23.85 -29.62
C SER A 132 3.13 24.30 -29.19
N LEU A 133 2.90 24.33 -27.87
CA LEU A 133 1.69 24.81 -27.23
C LEU A 133 2.02 25.53 -25.92
N ILE A 134 1.72 26.82 -25.86
CA ILE A 134 1.85 27.63 -24.65
C ILE A 134 0.45 28.05 -24.23
N SER A 135 0.06 27.76 -22.99
CA SER A 135 -1.26 28.09 -22.48
C SER A 135 -1.19 29.05 -21.30
N PHE A 136 -2.11 30.02 -21.27
CA PHE A 136 -2.20 31.04 -20.24
C PHE A 136 -3.63 31.12 -19.71
N LYS A 137 -3.75 31.53 -18.45
CA LYS A 137 -5.00 32.06 -17.90
C LYS A 137 -4.94 33.58 -17.92
N VAL A 138 -5.77 34.21 -18.74
CA VAL A 138 -5.86 35.67 -18.87
C VAL A 138 -6.93 36.24 -17.93
N PRO A 139 -6.87 37.54 -17.58
CA PRO A 139 -7.82 38.16 -16.66
C PRO A 139 -9.26 38.10 -17.19
N GLY A 140 -10.23 38.15 -16.28
CA GLY A 140 -11.65 38.02 -16.64
C GLY A 140 -12.21 39.14 -17.52
N GLU A 141 -11.55 40.30 -17.51
CA GLU A 141 -11.90 41.49 -18.29
C GLU A 141 -11.00 41.64 -19.54
N ALA A 142 -10.22 40.62 -19.90
CA ALA A 142 -9.45 40.62 -21.15
C ALA A 142 -10.38 40.63 -22.36
N SER A 143 -10.20 41.58 -23.27
CA SER A 143 -10.99 41.71 -24.51
C SER A 143 -10.26 41.19 -25.74
N THR A 144 -8.94 41.39 -25.82
CA THR A 144 -8.17 41.13 -27.05
C THR A 144 -6.80 40.56 -26.71
N PHE A 145 -6.34 39.55 -27.46
CA PHE A 145 -4.93 39.17 -27.52
C PHE A 145 -4.33 39.72 -28.81
N ARG A 146 -3.16 40.36 -28.72
CA ARG A 146 -2.40 40.78 -29.89
C ARG A 146 -0.93 40.43 -29.74
N ALA A 147 -0.27 40.12 -30.85
CA ALA A 147 1.15 39.83 -30.91
C ALA A 147 1.66 40.01 -32.33
N ARG A 148 2.98 39.96 -32.52
CA ARG A 148 3.58 39.65 -33.82
C ARG A 148 4.16 38.25 -33.81
N VAL A 149 4.15 37.57 -34.94
CA VAL A 149 4.72 36.23 -35.08
C VAL A 149 5.69 36.16 -36.24
N ALA A 150 6.74 35.37 -36.06
CA ALA A 150 7.83 35.26 -37.02
C ALA A 150 8.67 33.98 -36.82
N LEU A 151 9.32 33.53 -37.89
CA LEU A 151 10.46 32.63 -37.79
C LEU A 151 11.67 33.38 -37.20
N ASP A 152 12.32 32.76 -36.22
CA ASP A 152 13.58 33.26 -35.66
C ASP A 152 14.70 33.17 -36.70
N ASP A 153 15.55 34.18 -36.77
CA ASP A 153 16.67 34.23 -37.73
C ASP A 153 17.64 33.05 -37.53
N GLY A 154 17.86 32.58 -36.29
CA GLY A 154 18.72 31.43 -36.01
C GLY A 154 18.16 30.10 -36.52
N GLY A 155 16.85 30.05 -36.78
CA GLY A 155 16.17 28.95 -37.47
C GLY A 155 16.08 29.19 -38.97
N ALA A 156 15.75 30.41 -39.39
CA ALA A 156 15.48 30.73 -40.79
C ALA A 156 16.74 30.84 -41.67
N ILE A 157 17.88 31.23 -41.09
CA ILE A 157 19.12 31.52 -41.81
C ILE A 157 20.28 30.79 -41.12
N ARG A 158 21.02 29.98 -41.88
CA ARG A 158 22.25 29.32 -41.42
C ARG A 158 23.37 29.52 -42.41
N GLU A 159 24.53 29.95 -41.92
CA GLU A 159 25.72 30.18 -42.76
C GLU A 159 25.44 31.06 -43.98
N ASN A 160 24.53 32.04 -43.83
CA ASN A 160 24.05 32.95 -44.88
C ASN A 160 23.16 32.32 -45.97
N GLU A 161 22.68 31.10 -45.76
CA GLU A 161 21.69 30.41 -46.61
C GLU A 161 20.34 30.24 -45.90
N LEU A 162 19.27 30.15 -46.68
CA LEU A 162 17.92 29.92 -46.17
C LEU A 162 17.74 28.44 -45.79
N THR A 163 17.14 28.19 -44.62
CA THR A 163 16.79 26.84 -44.17
C THR A 163 15.44 26.39 -44.73
N PRO A 164 15.09 25.09 -44.67
CA PRO A 164 13.76 24.61 -45.06
C PRO A 164 12.65 24.90 -44.02
N ALA A 165 12.89 25.79 -43.05
CA ALA A 165 11.94 26.06 -41.97
C ALA A 165 10.59 26.55 -42.52
N SER A 166 9.51 25.99 -41.98
CA SER A 166 8.14 26.21 -42.43
C SER A 166 7.17 26.01 -41.28
N VAL A 167 6.63 27.09 -40.73
CA VAL A 167 5.76 27.07 -39.53
C VAL A 167 4.45 27.80 -39.74
N ARG A 168 3.45 27.48 -38.93
CA ARG A 168 2.19 28.23 -38.84
C ARG A 168 1.86 28.53 -37.39
N PHE A 169 1.43 29.75 -37.11
CA PHE A 169 1.02 30.19 -35.78
C PHE A 169 -0.49 30.13 -35.67
N LEU A 170 -0.96 29.60 -34.55
CA LEU A 170 -2.35 29.35 -34.28
C LEU A 170 -2.68 29.87 -32.88
N VAL A 171 -3.83 30.53 -32.75
CA VAL A 171 -4.34 30.99 -31.45
C VAL A 171 -5.67 30.32 -31.17
N PHE A 172 -5.86 29.78 -29.97
CA PHE A 172 -7.10 29.16 -29.56
C PHE A 172 -7.57 29.68 -28.19
N ASP A 173 -8.88 29.56 -27.94
CA ASP A 173 -9.51 29.77 -26.63
C ASP A 173 -9.82 28.46 -25.88
N ARG A 174 -9.51 27.33 -26.53
CA ARG A 174 -9.66 25.96 -26.05
C ARG A 174 -8.46 25.16 -26.51
N GLU A 175 -8.08 24.16 -25.71
CA GLU A 175 -6.91 23.35 -26.00
C GLU A 175 -7.03 22.63 -27.37
N PRO A 176 -6.10 22.86 -28.30
CA PRO A 176 -6.13 22.22 -29.61
C PRO A 176 -5.66 20.76 -29.55
N ALA A 177 -6.32 19.88 -30.31
CA ALA A 177 -5.89 18.49 -30.41
C ALA A 177 -4.65 18.38 -31.31
N GLY A 178 -3.67 17.56 -30.91
CA GLY A 178 -2.46 17.31 -31.71
C GLY A 178 -1.23 18.15 -31.36
N PHE A 179 -1.36 19.13 -30.46
CA PHE A 179 -0.23 19.93 -29.94
C PHE A 179 0.20 19.54 -28.51
N SER A 180 -0.56 18.66 -27.85
CA SER A 180 -0.12 18.03 -26.59
C SER A 180 0.97 17.01 -26.91
N SER A 181 2.21 17.30 -26.52
CA SER A 181 3.23 16.27 -26.43
C SER A 181 2.84 15.32 -25.30
N THR A 182 2.20 14.21 -25.65
CA THR A 182 2.55 12.96 -24.97
C THR A 182 4.07 12.84 -24.94
N SER A 183 4.62 12.88 -23.72
CA SER A 183 6.01 12.60 -23.30
C SER A 183 7.08 13.57 -23.81
N LEU A 184 7.57 14.44 -22.93
CA LEU A 184 9.02 14.45 -22.77
C LEU A 184 9.41 13.07 -22.21
N PRO A 185 10.32 12.34 -22.87
CA PRO A 185 10.81 11.04 -22.38
C PRO A 185 11.51 11.21 -21.03
N PHE A 186 11.68 10.09 -20.33
CA PHE A 186 12.57 9.95 -19.16
C PHE A 186 13.85 10.77 -19.35
N ASP A 187 14.03 11.80 -18.52
CA ASP A 187 15.28 12.55 -18.44
C ASP A 187 15.86 12.36 -17.03
N PRO A 188 16.74 11.36 -16.83
CA PRO A 188 17.42 11.15 -15.55
C PRO A 188 18.33 12.32 -15.17
N ASN A 189 18.60 13.24 -16.10
CA ASN A 189 19.46 14.39 -15.92
C ASN A 189 18.67 15.71 -15.89
N SER A 190 17.35 15.66 -15.70
CA SER A 190 16.54 16.87 -15.61
C SER A 190 17.11 17.78 -14.53
N SER A 191 17.46 19.00 -14.92
CA SER A 191 17.93 20.07 -14.02
C SER A 191 16.78 20.77 -13.30
N ASP A 192 15.53 20.40 -13.59
CA ASP A 192 14.30 20.93 -12.99
C ASP A 192 13.46 19.75 -12.44
N PRO A 193 13.89 19.12 -11.33
CA PRO A 193 13.18 18.00 -10.74
C PRO A 193 11.85 18.47 -10.14
N GLN A 194 10.83 17.60 -10.16
CA GLN A 194 9.64 17.85 -9.36
C GLN A 194 10.02 17.80 -7.87
N LEU A 195 9.54 18.78 -7.12
CA LEU A 195 9.80 18.95 -5.69
C LEU A 195 8.57 19.59 -5.04
N VAL A 196 8.26 19.18 -3.81
CA VAL A 196 7.36 19.94 -2.93
C VAL A 196 8.22 20.76 -1.98
N ALA A 197 8.12 22.08 -2.08
CA ALA A 197 8.90 22.97 -1.23
C ALA A 197 8.55 22.75 0.26
N PRO A 198 9.54 22.69 1.18
CA PRO A 198 9.31 22.41 2.60
C PRO A 198 8.24 23.26 3.27
N GLU A 199 8.06 24.52 2.86
CA GLU A 199 7.02 25.43 3.36
C GLU A 199 5.59 24.95 3.10
N HIS A 200 5.39 23.99 2.20
CA HIS A 200 4.11 23.34 1.96
C HIS A 200 3.90 22.08 2.81
N ILE A 201 4.89 21.68 3.60
CA ILE A 201 4.86 20.48 4.44
C ILE A 201 4.92 20.92 5.91
N THR A 202 3.85 20.63 6.64
CA THR A 202 3.77 20.93 8.07
C THR A 202 4.45 19.83 8.87
N VAL A 203 5.33 20.24 9.79
CA VAL A 203 5.96 19.40 10.83
C VAL A 203 5.75 20.06 12.20
N PRO A 204 5.99 19.36 13.33
CA PRO A 204 5.89 19.97 14.66
C PRO A 204 6.81 21.18 14.84
N ASP A 205 6.35 22.18 15.61
CA ASP A 205 7.00 23.50 15.72
C ASP A 205 8.45 23.48 16.25
N ASP A 206 8.85 22.44 16.97
CA ASP A 206 10.22 22.28 17.50
C ASP A 206 11.15 21.50 16.56
N LEU A 207 10.64 21.02 15.43
CA LEU A 207 11.40 20.39 14.36
C LEU A 207 11.49 21.32 13.14
N GLU A 208 12.41 21.02 12.25
CA GLU A 208 12.52 21.59 10.92
C GLU A 208 12.55 20.47 9.87
N LEU A 209 12.05 20.78 8.67
CA LEU A 209 12.13 19.92 7.51
C LEU A 209 12.95 20.61 6.43
N THR A 210 14.02 19.96 5.99
CA THR A 210 14.94 20.50 4.96
C THR A 210 15.12 19.51 3.83
N VAL A 211 15.22 19.98 2.59
CA VAL A 211 15.63 19.11 1.47
C VAL A 211 17.06 18.64 1.72
N TRP A 212 17.26 17.33 1.79
CA TRP A 212 18.57 16.70 1.98
C TRP A 212 19.18 16.28 0.64
N ALA A 213 18.39 15.64 -0.23
CA ALA A 213 18.79 15.27 -1.59
C ALA A 213 17.59 15.34 -2.55
N THR A 214 17.85 15.54 -3.84
CA THR A 214 16.81 15.52 -4.88
C THR A 214 17.39 15.00 -6.20
N SER A 215 16.53 14.58 -7.13
CA SER A 215 16.94 14.25 -8.50
C SER A 215 17.79 15.38 -9.11
N PRO A 216 18.86 15.08 -9.86
CA PRO A 216 19.21 13.77 -10.43
C PRO A 216 20.02 12.84 -9.51
N MET A 217 20.24 13.18 -8.23
CA MET A 217 21.05 12.34 -7.33
C MET A 217 20.45 10.95 -7.09
N LEU A 218 19.12 10.86 -7.17
CA LEU A 218 18.30 9.66 -7.02
C LEU A 218 17.05 9.79 -7.89
N LEU A 219 16.41 8.67 -8.24
CA LEU A 219 15.19 8.65 -9.05
C LEU A 219 14.16 7.68 -8.47
N ASN A 220 12.89 8.09 -8.41
CA ASN A 220 11.75 7.27 -7.92
C ASN A 220 12.07 6.43 -6.67
N PRO A 221 12.37 7.03 -5.51
CA PRO A 221 12.78 6.28 -4.32
C PRO A 221 11.62 5.39 -3.82
N THR A 222 11.80 4.06 -3.90
CA THR A 222 10.82 3.08 -3.42
C THR A 222 11.01 2.75 -1.94
N ASN A 223 12.27 2.73 -1.47
CA ASN A 223 12.70 2.46 -0.10
C ASN A 223 14.14 2.99 0.12
N MET A 224 14.52 3.24 1.37
CA MET A 224 15.85 3.69 1.77
C MET A 224 16.38 2.97 3.02
N ASP A 225 17.70 2.93 3.16
CA ASP A 225 18.38 2.59 4.43
C ASP A 225 19.63 3.47 4.63
N THR A 226 20.18 3.51 5.84
CA THR A 226 21.43 4.24 6.14
C THR A 226 22.56 3.26 6.43
N ASP A 227 23.81 3.69 6.47
CA ASP A 227 24.90 2.88 7.03
C ASP A 227 25.58 3.56 8.22
N ALA A 228 26.55 2.89 8.84
CA ALA A 228 27.25 3.41 10.02
C ALA A 228 28.04 4.70 9.75
N ALA A 229 28.33 5.03 8.49
CA ALA A 229 28.97 6.29 8.10
C ALA A 229 27.96 7.43 7.88
N GLY A 230 26.65 7.14 7.85
CA GLY A 230 25.59 8.10 7.61
C GLY A 230 25.21 8.31 6.16
N ARG A 231 25.73 7.48 5.26
CA ARG A 231 25.31 7.52 3.86
C ARG A 231 23.89 6.98 3.77
N ILE A 232 23.12 7.45 2.79
CA ILE A 232 21.77 6.96 2.52
C ILE A 232 21.79 6.16 1.23
N TRP A 233 21.29 4.94 1.32
CA TRP A 233 21.16 3.99 0.22
C TRP A 233 19.71 3.97 -0.24
N VAL A 234 19.48 4.05 -1.55
CA VAL A 234 18.14 4.20 -2.12
C VAL A 234 17.90 3.11 -3.17
N ALA A 235 16.78 2.42 -3.06
CA ALA A 235 16.23 1.59 -4.12
C ALA A 235 15.44 2.47 -5.10
N GLU A 236 15.81 2.43 -6.38
CA GLU A 236 15.13 3.21 -7.43
C GLU A 236 14.01 2.41 -8.13
N GLY A 237 12.87 3.06 -8.38
CA GLY A 237 11.67 2.48 -8.99
C GLY A 237 11.38 2.92 -10.43
N VAL A 238 12.39 3.13 -11.29
CA VAL A 238 12.18 3.74 -12.62
C VAL A 238 11.36 2.82 -13.55
N ASN A 239 11.50 1.50 -13.43
CA ASN A 239 10.74 0.53 -14.23
C ASN A 239 9.36 0.18 -13.66
N TYR A 240 8.84 0.94 -12.69
CA TYR A 240 7.62 0.60 -11.99
C TYR A 240 6.40 0.53 -12.93
N ARG A 241 5.72 -0.62 -12.88
CA ARG A 241 4.42 -0.92 -13.49
C ARG A 241 4.37 -0.69 -14.99
N LYS A 242 3.50 0.21 -15.46
CA LYS A 242 3.33 0.50 -16.89
C LYS A 242 4.59 1.11 -17.54
N ASN A 243 5.51 1.59 -16.70
CA ASN A 243 6.80 2.11 -17.11
C ASN A 243 7.89 1.03 -17.17
N ARG A 244 7.51 -0.26 -17.11
CA ARG A 244 8.43 -1.37 -17.36
C ARG A 244 9.27 -1.09 -18.61
N ASN A 245 10.56 -1.36 -18.52
CA ASN A 245 11.55 -1.13 -19.58
C ASN A 245 11.86 0.35 -19.88
N ARG A 246 11.48 1.30 -19.02
CA ARG A 246 12.00 2.69 -19.09
C ARG A 246 13.53 2.71 -18.92
N ARG A 247 14.07 1.73 -18.21
CA ARG A 247 15.49 1.44 -17.99
C ARG A 247 15.78 -0.05 -18.25
N PRO A 248 16.01 -0.47 -19.50
CA PRO A 248 16.14 -1.88 -19.88
C PRO A 248 17.26 -2.65 -19.17
N GLU A 249 18.31 -1.96 -18.76
CA GLU A 249 19.46 -2.51 -18.02
C GLU A 249 19.14 -2.84 -16.55
N GLY A 250 17.91 -2.55 -16.10
CA GLY A 250 17.46 -2.74 -14.73
C GLY A 250 17.60 -1.50 -13.86
N ASP A 251 16.85 -1.49 -12.77
CA ASP A 251 16.90 -0.45 -11.74
C ASP A 251 18.18 -0.53 -10.90
N ARG A 252 18.37 0.49 -10.05
CA ARG A 252 19.62 0.73 -9.35
C ARG A 252 19.43 0.77 -7.85
N ILE A 253 20.50 0.41 -7.14
CA ILE A 253 20.74 0.87 -5.78
C ILE A 253 21.78 1.99 -5.86
N VAL A 254 21.46 3.15 -5.30
CA VAL A 254 22.34 4.33 -5.29
C VAL A 254 22.72 4.72 -3.87
N VAL A 255 23.93 5.25 -3.69
CA VAL A 255 24.49 5.70 -2.41
C VAL A 255 24.62 7.21 -2.46
N LEU A 256 24.13 7.91 -1.44
CA LEU A 256 24.20 9.36 -1.28
C LEU A 256 24.98 9.70 -0.02
N GLU A 257 25.81 10.74 -0.10
CA GLU A 257 26.71 11.14 0.99
C GLU A 257 26.69 12.64 1.23
N ASP A 258 26.56 13.03 2.49
CA ASP A 258 26.84 14.37 3.03
C ASP A 258 28.29 14.39 3.53
N LYS A 259 29.20 14.92 2.71
CA LYS A 259 30.66 14.83 2.90
C LYS A 259 31.14 15.86 3.89
N ASP A 260 30.54 17.05 3.89
CA ASP A 260 30.94 18.14 4.77
C ASP A 260 30.12 18.25 6.07
N ARG A 261 29.07 17.41 6.19
CA ARG A 261 28.16 17.31 7.34
C ARG A 261 27.40 18.60 7.58
N ASP A 262 27.09 19.35 6.52
CA ASP A 262 26.25 20.54 6.58
C ASP A 262 24.75 20.21 6.68
N GLY A 263 24.38 18.94 6.44
CA GLY A 263 23.01 18.51 6.41
C GLY A 263 22.37 18.37 5.05
N LYS A 264 23.16 18.25 3.99
CA LYS A 264 22.72 18.01 2.62
C LYS A 264 23.62 16.98 1.96
N ALA A 265 23.08 16.19 1.05
CA ALA A 265 23.91 15.31 0.25
C ALA A 265 24.73 16.12 -0.77
N ASP A 266 26.02 15.86 -0.84
CA ASP A 266 26.97 16.48 -1.77
C ASP A 266 27.20 15.64 -3.02
N SER A 267 27.04 14.33 -2.91
CA SER A 267 27.31 13.40 -4.01
C SER A 267 26.41 12.18 -3.96
N SER A 268 26.22 11.59 -5.13
CA SER A 268 25.65 10.27 -5.28
C SER A 268 26.41 9.44 -6.31
N HIS A 269 26.37 8.12 -6.15
CA HIS A 269 26.87 7.16 -7.12
C HIS A 269 26.04 5.88 -7.11
N VAL A 270 26.17 5.08 -8.17
CA VAL A 270 25.49 3.79 -8.29
C VAL A 270 26.32 2.73 -7.57
N PHE A 271 25.72 2.02 -6.62
CA PHE A 271 26.34 0.81 -6.06
C PHE A 271 26.18 -0.36 -7.02
N VAL A 272 24.94 -0.67 -7.42
CA VAL A 272 24.65 -1.75 -8.37
C VAL A 272 23.53 -1.34 -9.31
N GLN A 273 23.63 -1.80 -10.56
CA GLN A 273 22.57 -1.79 -11.54
C GLN A 273 22.46 -3.20 -12.12
N ASP A 274 21.29 -3.81 -11.99
CA ASP A 274 21.10 -5.23 -12.31
C ASP A 274 19.75 -5.41 -13.04
N PRO A 275 19.70 -6.06 -14.21
CA PRO A 275 18.47 -6.32 -14.97
C PRO A 275 17.37 -7.05 -14.18
N GLU A 276 17.73 -7.74 -13.10
CA GLU A 276 16.76 -8.38 -12.21
C GLU A 276 15.95 -7.36 -11.41
N LEU A 277 16.51 -6.17 -11.16
CA LEU A 277 15.87 -5.07 -10.44
C LEU A 277 14.85 -4.37 -11.35
N VAL A 278 13.57 -4.53 -11.03
CA VAL A 278 12.45 -3.96 -11.78
C VAL A 278 11.50 -3.32 -10.77
N ALA A 279 11.88 -2.11 -10.33
CA ALA A 279 11.33 -1.42 -9.18
C ALA A 279 11.40 -2.24 -7.86
N PRO A 280 12.62 -2.56 -7.39
CA PRO A 280 12.80 -3.23 -6.09
C PRO A 280 12.13 -2.41 -4.99
N LEU A 281 11.50 -3.10 -4.04
CA LEU A 281 10.68 -2.47 -2.99
C LEU A 281 11.39 -2.45 -1.62
N GLY A 282 12.68 -2.79 -1.59
CA GLY A 282 13.45 -2.76 -0.36
C GLY A 282 14.95 -2.83 -0.59
N VAL A 283 15.69 -2.04 0.18
CA VAL A 283 17.14 -2.06 0.34
C VAL A 283 17.47 -2.05 1.83
N SER A 284 18.46 -2.82 2.25
CA SER A 284 18.87 -2.88 3.66
C SER A 284 20.38 -3.12 3.75
N VAL A 285 21.08 -2.36 4.59
CA VAL A 285 22.55 -2.30 4.59
C VAL A 285 23.09 -2.82 5.91
N PHE A 286 23.56 -4.07 5.91
CA PHE A 286 24.17 -4.71 7.06
C PHE A 286 25.68 -4.78 6.85
N ASP A 287 26.38 -3.71 7.26
CA ASP A 287 27.81 -3.55 7.03
C ASP A 287 28.14 -3.64 5.53
N ASN A 288 28.82 -4.69 5.09
CA ASN A 288 29.18 -4.89 3.69
C ASN A 288 28.19 -5.78 2.93
N ARG A 289 27.07 -6.18 3.54
CA ARG A 289 26.01 -6.97 2.92
C ARG A 289 24.79 -6.07 2.64
N VAL A 290 24.54 -5.82 1.37
CA VAL A 290 23.39 -5.06 0.87
C VAL A 290 22.30 -6.04 0.43
N VAL A 291 21.18 -6.04 1.16
CA VAL A 291 20.03 -6.92 0.91
C VAL A 291 19.00 -6.15 0.09
N VAL A 292 18.52 -6.74 -1.01
CA VAL A 292 17.56 -6.12 -1.93
C VAL A 292 16.36 -7.04 -2.12
N ALA A 293 15.17 -6.50 -1.88
CA ALA A 293 13.89 -7.20 -2.08
C ALA A 293 13.40 -7.01 -3.52
N GLN A 294 13.53 -8.06 -4.33
CA GLN A 294 13.16 -8.05 -5.75
C GLN A 294 12.64 -9.43 -6.17
N PRO A 295 11.31 -9.67 -6.18
CA PRO A 295 10.78 -10.96 -6.57
C PRO A 295 11.29 -11.39 -7.96
N PRO A 296 11.61 -12.69 -8.14
CA PRO A 296 11.31 -13.79 -7.23
C PRO A 296 12.33 -14.02 -6.11
N HIS A 297 13.29 -13.12 -5.92
CA HIS A 297 14.45 -13.31 -5.05
C HIS A 297 14.50 -12.31 -3.89
N LEU A 298 15.04 -12.77 -2.76
CA LEU A 298 15.69 -11.89 -1.80
C LEU A 298 17.19 -11.92 -2.11
N ILE A 299 17.71 -10.83 -2.67
CA ILE A 299 19.08 -10.78 -3.21
C ILE A 299 20.02 -10.19 -2.16
N VAL A 300 21.23 -10.71 -2.05
CA VAL A 300 22.31 -10.16 -1.22
C VAL A 300 23.51 -9.87 -2.11
N TYR A 301 23.94 -8.62 -2.14
CA TYR A 301 25.21 -8.18 -2.71
C TYR A 301 26.19 -7.98 -1.56
N THR A 302 27.37 -8.59 -1.63
CA THR A 302 28.43 -8.46 -0.63
C THR A 302 29.60 -7.70 -1.23
N ASP A 303 29.83 -6.49 -0.74
CA ASP A 303 30.94 -5.60 -1.10
C ASP A 303 32.21 -6.07 -0.36
N ILE A 304 33.05 -6.84 -1.04
CA ILE A 304 34.19 -7.55 -0.46
C ILE A 304 35.35 -6.59 -0.19
N ASP A 305 35.63 -5.67 -1.10
CA ASP A 305 36.71 -4.69 -0.95
C ASP A 305 36.26 -3.39 -0.26
N ARG A 306 34.95 -3.23 0.01
CA ARG A 306 34.32 -2.15 0.76
C ARG A 306 34.45 -0.79 0.05
N ASN A 307 34.48 -0.80 -1.28
CA ASN A 307 34.64 0.40 -2.09
C ASN A 307 33.31 1.09 -2.45
N LEU A 308 32.17 0.53 -2.03
CA LEU A 308 30.81 1.04 -2.28
C LEU A 308 30.36 0.97 -3.75
N VAL A 309 30.92 0.06 -4.52
CA VAL A 309 30.57 -0.23 -5.90
C VAL A 309 30.57 -1.75 -6.08
N PHE A 310 29.47 -2.30 -6.60
CA PHE A 310 29.40 -3.73 -6.87
C PHE A 310 30.17 -4.07 -8.15
N ASP A 311 31.32 -4.73 -8.00
CA ASP A 311 32.10 -5.32 -9.09
C ASP A 311 31.94 -6.85 -9.08
N PRO A 312 31.26 -7.47 -10.06
CA PRO A 312 31.05 -8.92 -10.07
C PRO A 312 32.35 -9.76 -10.15
N GLU A 313 33.50 -9.17 -10.47
CA GLU A 313 34.81 -9.85 -10.45
C GLU A 313 35.42 -9.91 -9.04
N ILE A 314 35.00 -9.03 -8.12
CA ILE A 314 35.52 -8.93 -6.75
C ILE A 314 34.45 -9.35 -5.74
N ASP A 315 33.22 -8.90 -5.95
CA ASP A 315 32.08 -8.98 -5.05
C ASP A 315 31.20 -10.20 -5.29
N ARG A 316 30.33 -10.47 -4.33
CA ARG A 316 29.45 -11.65 -4.37
C ARG A 316 27.98 -11.27 -4.41
N ARG A 317 27.26 -11.77 -5.43
CA ARG A 317 25.79 -11.75 -5.51
C ARG A 317 25.22 -13.11 -5.16
N GLU A 318 24.24 -13.15 -4.26
CA GLU A 318 23.53 -14.36 -3.86
C GLU A 318 22.01 -14.13 -3.87
N ASN A 319 21.26 -15.07 -4.45
CA ASN A 319 19.80 -15.15 -4.20
C ASN A 319 19.60 -15.94 -2.90
N LEU A 320 19.44 -15.23 -1.78
CA LEU A 320 19.39 -15.83 -0.44
C LEU A 320 18.18 -16.75 -0.29
N LEU A 321 17.01 -16.23 -0.67
CA LEU A 321 15.74 -16.96 -0.75
C LEU A 321 15.12 -16.72 -2.12
N THR A 322 14.34 -17.70 -2.61
CA THR A 322 13.69 -17.64 -3.93
C THR A 322 12.31 -18.29 -3.87
N GLY A 323 11.34 -17.70 -4.57
CA GLY A 323 9.98 -18.25 -4.68
C GLY A 323 8.86 -17.26 -4.40
N PHE A 324 9.15 -15.97 -4.43
CA PHE A 324 8.19 -14.90 -4.16
C PHE A 324 7.52 -14.44 -5.47
N ASN A 325 6.21 -14.16 -5.42
CA ASN A 325 5.48 -13.65 -6.58
C ASN A 325 5.50 -12.11 -6.66
N GLY A 326 5.23 -11.57 -7.85
CA GLY A 326 4.97 -10.14 -8.05
C GLY A 326 6.18 -9.29 -8.42
N LYS A 327 7.05 -9.74 -9.35
CA LYS A 327 8.30 -9.05 -9.76
C LYS A 327 8.20 -7.54 -9.99
N ASN A 328 7.08 -7.07 -10.51
CA ASN A 328 6.77 -5.65 -10.68
C ASN A 328 5.37 -5.35 -10.10
N HIS A 329 5.22 -5.60 -8.80
CA HIS A 329 3.97 -5.42 -8.06
C HIS A 329 4.21 -4.91 -6.65
N ASP A 330 3.46 -3.89 -6.23
CA ASP A 330 3.49 -3.32 -4.87
C ASP A 330 3.08 -4.27 -3.74
N HIS A 331 2.35 -5.37 -4.01
CA HIS A 331 1.96 -6.37 -3.01
C HIS A 331 2.97 -7.52 -2.92
N SER A 332 4.20 -7.27 -3.36
CA SER A 332 5.24 -8.28 -3.42
C SER A 332 6.17 -8.20 -2.21
N LEU A 333 7.42 -8.63 -2.37
CA LEU A 333 8.44 -8.73 -1.32
C LEU A 333 9.02 -7.36 -1.03
N HIS A 334 9.12 -7.01 0.25
CA HIS A 334 9.58 -5.70 0.72
C HIS A 334 10.83 -5.78 1.61
N ALA A 335 11.29 -4.63 2.10
CA ALA A 335 12.55 -4.45 2.81
C ALA A 335 12.76 -5.38 4.02
N VAL A 336 14.05 -5.65 4.31
CA VAL A 336 14.47 -6.42 5.47
C VAL A 336 14.84 -5.47 6.60
N VAL A 337 14.30 -5.67 7.79
CA VAL A 337 14.72 -4.93 8.99
C VAL A 337 15.38 -5.87 10.00
N SER A 338 16.32 -5.37 10.79
CA SER A 338 16.94 -6.17 11.85
C SER A 338 16.21 -6.02 13.18
N GLY A 339 15.96 -7.16 13.82
CA GLY A 339 15.43 -7.21 15.17
C GLY A 339 16.54 -7.06 16.22
N PRO A 340 16.17 -6.67 17.45
CA PRO A 340 17.11 -6.60 18.57
C PRO A 340 17.58 -7.99 19.05
N ASP A 341 16.96 -9.06 18.54
CA ASP A 341 17.25 -10.46 18.81
C ASP A 341 18.34 -11.05 17.89
N GLY A 342 18.91 -10.23 16.99
CA GLY A 342 19.93 -10.62 16.03
C GLY A 342 19.38 -11.26 14.75
N LYS A 343 18.07 -11.23 14.52
CA LYS A 343 17.42 -11.81 13.34
C LYS A 343 17.05 -10.76 12.30
N TRP A 344 16.83 -11.22 11.08
CA TRP A 344 16.30 -10.43 9.96
C TRP A 344 14.82 -10.68 9.80
N TYR A 345 14.06 -9.61 9.58
CA TYR A 345 12.60 -9.61 9.46
C TYR A 345 12.21 -9.09 8.08
N PHE A 346 11.33 -9.80 7.38
CA PHE A 346 10.87 -9.41 6.04
C PHE A 346 9.37 -9.70 5.90
N ASN A 347 8.74 -9.05 4.94
CA ASN A 347 7.32 -9.21 4.66
C ASN A 347 7.04 -9.28 3.16
N GLN A 348 5.88 -9.84 2.84
CA GLN A 348 5.31 -9.82 1.52
C GLN A 348 3.82 -9.49 1.58
N GLY A 349 3.31 -8.77 0.60
CA GLY A 349 1.87 -8.66 0.39
C GLY A 349 1.22 -9.97 -0.10
N ASN A 350 -0.04 -9.86 -0.49
CA ASN A 350 -0.92 -10.98 -0.79
C ASN A 350 -0.68 -11.70 -2.13
N CYS A 351 0.46 -11.42 -2.80
CA CYS A 351 0.87 -12.13 -4.00
C CYS A 351 1.22 -13.63 -3.76
N GLY A 352 1.40 -14.04 -2.51
CA GLY A 352 1.74 -15.43 -2.17
C GLY A 352 3.15 -15.83 -2.57
N ALA A 353 3.60 -16.99 -2.07
CA ALA A 353 4.97 -17.46 -2.24
C ALA A 353 5.04 -18.98 -2.05
N ARG A 354 6.07 -19.59 -2.63
CA ARG A 354 6.53 -20.95 -2.30
C ARG A 354 8.04 -20.96 -2.28
N PHE A 355 8.64 -21.02 -1.10
CA PHE A 355 10.09 -20.95 -0.94
C PHE A 355 10.59 -21.96 0.08
N LYS A 356 11.88 -22.25 0.05
CA LYS A 356 12.57 -23.02 1.08
C LYS A 356 13.57 -22.13 1.80
N ASP A 357 13.65 -22.27 3.12
CA ASP A 357 14.75 -21.67 3.87
C ASP A 357 16.05 -22.47 3.68
N LYS A 358 17.15 -21.99 4.26
CA LYS A 358 18.45 -22.69 4.16
C LYS A 358 18.54 -23.98 4.98
N ASP A 359 17.60 -24.23 5.90
CA ASP A 359 17.48 -25.52 6.59
C ASP A 359 16.68 -26.55 5.76
N GLY A 360 16.04 -26.12 4.67
CA GLY A 360 15.25 -26.95 3.77
C GLY A 360 13.76 -27.02 4.12
N VAL A 361 13.28 -26.22 5.09
CA VAL A 361 11.86 -26.12 5.43
C VAL A 361 11.14 -25.38 4.30
N GLU A 362 10.10 -26.01 3.75
CA GLU A 362 9.30 -25.44 2.66
C GLU A 362 8.12 -24.65 3.22
N PHE A 363 7.93 -23.42 2.75
CA PHE A 363 6.83 -22.55 3.11
C PHE A 363 5.89 -22.40 1.91
N LEU A 364 4.62 -22.73 2.13
CA LEU A 364 3.53 -22.63 1.18
C LEU A 364 2.61 -21.47 1.64
N ILE A 365 2.68 -20.34 0.93
CA ILE A 365 1.91 -19.14 1.27
C ILE A 365 0.83 -18.94 0.21
N GLY A 366 -0.38 -19.44 0.49
CA GLY A 366 -1.47 -19.50 -0.48
C GLY A 366 -2.51 -18.39 -0.37
N GLY A 367 -3.22 -18.08 -1.45
CA GLY A 367 -4.27 -17.03 -1.45
C GLY A 367 -4.99 -16.90 -2.78
N PRO A 368 -6.21 -16.31 -2.82
CA PRO A 368 -6.99 -16.20 -4.06
C PRO A 368 -6.53 -15.07 -4.99
N TYR A 369 -5.59 -14.20 -4.59
CA TYR A 369 -5.26 -12.98 -5.31
C TYR A 369 -4.32 -13.20 -6.51
N LYS A 370 -4.80 -12.95 -7.74
CA LYS A 370 -3.97 -12.87 -8.97
C LYS A 370 -4.26 -11.56 -9.73
N GLY A 371 -4.12 -10.42 -9.05
CA GLY A 371 -4.43 -9.09 -9.60
C GLY A 371 -3.20 -8.38 -10.19
N GLY A 372 -3.44 -7.38 -11.06
CA GLY A 372 -2.49 -6.27 -11.18
C GLY A 372 -1.24 -6.44 -12.05
N GLY A 373 -1.23 -7.32 -13.06
CA GLY A 373 -0.18 -7.35 -14.10
C GLY A 373 1.23 -7.73 -13.64
N GLY A 374 1.40 -8.23 -12.40
CA GLY A 374 2.66 -8.78 -11.92
C GLY A 374 2.97 -10.15 -12.52
N GLU A 375 4.25 -10.53 -12.49
CA GLU A 375 4.71 -11.87 -12.87
C GLU A 375 4.57 -12.85 -11.70
N TRP A 376 4.02 -14.03 -11.96
CA TRP A 376 3.74 -15.08 -10.98
C TRP A 376 4.63 -16.29 -11.28
N PHE A 377 5.53 -16.61 -10.37
CA PHE A 377 6.48 -17.72 -10.48
C PHE A 377 5.96 -18.99 -9.81
N VAL A 378 4.97 -18.86 -8.93
CA VAL A 378 4.35 -19.92 -8.17
C VAL A 378 2.83 -19.82 -8.32
N ASP A 379 2.15 -20.96 -8.52
CA ASP A 379 0.70 -21.01 -8.40
C ASP A 379 0.27 -21.07 -6.92
N HIS A 380 0.20 -19.91 -6.29
CA HIS A 380 -0.19 -19.80 -4.88
C HIS A 380 -1.68 -20.04 -4.62
N GLN A 381 -2.52 -20.15 -5.67
CA GLN A 381 -3.92 -20.57 -5.50
C GLN A 381 -4.02 -22.09 -5.34
N GLU A 382 -3.10 -22.85 -5.92
CA GLU A 382 -3.04 -24.31 -5.81
C GLU A 382 -2.69 -24.73 -4.38
N VAL A 383 -1.68 -24.11 -3.78
CA VAL A 383 -1.20 -24.43 -2.42
C VAL A 383 -2.06 -23.83 -1.30
N ALA A 384 -3.17 -23.17 -1.63
CA ALA A 384 -4.02 -22.51 -0.63
C ALA A 384 -4.73 -23.54 0.27
N GLY A 385 -4.44 -23.47 1.58
CA GLY A 385 -4.96 -24.38 2.59
C GLY A 385 -4.07 -25.60 2.82
N GLU A 386 -2.97 -25.73 2.08
CA GLU A 386 -1.98 -26.78 2.30
C GLU A 386 -1.06 -26.41 3.48
N PRO A 387 -0.73 -27.36 4.37
CA PRO A 387 0.23 -27.12 5.43
C PRO A 387 1.65 -27.02 4.84
N SER A 388 2.41 -26.06 5.36
CA SER A 388 3.84 -25.90 5.09
C SER A 388 4.66 -26.99 5.80
N GLY A 389 5.97 -27.03 5.53
CA GLY A 389 6.91 -27.97 6.14
C GLY A 389 7.06 -27.82 7.65
N ASP A 390 6.63 -26.69 8.23
CA ASP A 390 6.52 -26.46 9.67
C ASP A 390 5.18 -26.95 10.27
N GLY A 391 4.29 -27.51 9.44
CA GLY A 391 2.99 -28.05 9.84
C GLY A 391 1.85 -27.03 9.84
N HIS A 392 2.14 -25.75 9.56
CA HIS A 392 1.15 -24.67 9.65
C HIS A 392 0.59 -24.29 8.27
N VAL A 393 -0.68 -23.89 8.22
CA VAL A 393 -1.29 -23.33 7.00
C VAL A 393 -1.05 -21.81 6.99
N TRP A 394 -0.30 -21.33 6.00
CA TRP A 394 0.02 -19.92 5.86
C TRP A 394 -0.74 -19.27 4.71
N VAL A 395 -1.19 -18.04 4.95
CA VAL A 395 -2.12 -17.32 4.06
C VAL A 395 -1.42 -16.08 3.51
N GLY A 396 -1.66 -15.78 2.23
CA GLY A 396 -1.10 -14.65 1.49
C GLY A 396 -1.15 -13.35 2.26
N GLY A 397 -0.05 -12.58 2.16
CA GLY A 397 0.21 -11.41 2.98
C GLY A 397 0.79 -11.86 4.31
N PHE A 398 2.11 -11.82 4.46
CA PHE A 398 2.79 -12.38 5.63
C PHE A 398 4.02 -11.56 6.05
N ALA A 399 4.43 -11.75 7.30
CA ALA A 399 5.71 -11.32 7.83
C ALA A 399 6.44 -12.53 8.41
N ALA A 400 7.76 -12.55 8.27
CA ALA A 400 8.62 -13.61 8.73
C ALA A 400 9.89 -13.05 9.37
N LYS A 401 10.53 -13.87 10.21
CA LYS A 401 11.88 -13.63 10.73
C LYS A 401 12.79 -14.82 10.41
N MET A 402 14.09 -14.57 10.29
CA MET A 402 15.11 -15.58 9.97
C MET A 402 16.48 -15.19 10.52
N ASN A 403 17.40 -16.14 10.54
CA ASN A 403 18.82 -15.82 10.73
C ASN A 403 19.36 -15.05 9.50
N PRO A 404 20.41 -14.21 9.66
CA PRO A 404 21.02 -13.46 8.54
C PRO A 404 21.60 -14.32 7.39
N ASP A 405 21.74 -15.63 7.59
CA ASP A 405 22.16 -16.59 6.57
C ASP A 405 21.00 -17.20 5.79
N GLY A 406 19.74 -16.89 6.14
CA GLY A 406 18.53 -17.44 5.52
C GLY A 406 18.03 -18.75 6.15
N SER A 407 18.62 -19.21 7.25
CA SER A 407 18.14 -20.36 8.02
C SER A 407 17.07 -19.96 9.06
N LYS A 408 16.39 -20.96 9.64
CA LYS A 408 15.43 -20.78 10.75
C LYS A 408 14.36 -19.75 10.45
N VAL A 409 13.79 -19.80 9.23
CA VAL A 409 12.65 -18.95 8.89
C VAL A 409 11.47 -19.33 9.78
N SER A 410 10.76 -18.33 10.29
CA SER A 410 9.53 -18.49 11.05
C SER A 410 8.55 -17.40 10.63
N ILE A 411 7.34 -17.81 10.23
CA ILE A 411 6.25 -16.87 9.93
C ILE A 411 5.72 -16.30 11.25
N ILE A 412 5.77 -14.98 11.39
CA ILE A 412 5.36 -14.26 12.61
C ILE A 412 3.98 -13.62 12.47
N GLY A 413 3.41 -13.61 11.26
CA GLY A 413 2.04 -13.15 11.01
C GLY A 413 1.63 -13.35 9.56
N HIS A 414 0.32 -13.47 9.32
CA HIS A 414 -0.22 -13.75 7.99
C HIS A 414 -1.65 -13.22 7.78
N GLY A 415 -2.16 -13.32 6.55
CA GLY A 415 -3.48 -12.80 6.15
C GLY A 415 -3.52 -11.28 5.98
N PHE A 416 -2.41 -10.69 5.52
CA PHE A 416 -2.32 -9.25 5.18
C PHE A 416 -2.83 -9.00 3.75
N ARG A 417 -3.02 -7.74 3.37
CA ARG A 417 -3.23 -7.41 1.95
C ARG A 417 -1.94 -6.95 1.29
N ASN A 418 -1.52 -5.76 1.64
CA ASN A 418 -0.36 -5.07 1.12
C ASN A 418 0.32 -4.39 2.32
N SER A 419 0.89 -5.21 3.20
CA SER A 419 1.83 -4.71 4.19
C SER A 419 3.05 -4.25 3.41
N TYR A 420 3.28 -2.93 3.36
CA TYR A 420 4.41 -2.38 2.61
C TYR A 420 5.68 -2.65 3.41
N GLU A 421 5.76 -2.15 4.64
CA GLU A 421 6.88 -2.42 5.53
C GLU A 421 6.44 -2.73 6.97
N HIS A 422 7.40 -3.18 7.77
CA HIS A 422 7.29 -3.31 9.22
C HIS A 422 8.50 -2.72 9.93
N THR A 423 8.36 -2.44 11.22
CA THR A 423 9.46 -1.98 12.07
C THR A 423 9.46 -2.75 13.39
N VAL A 424 10.66 -3.02 13.92
CA VAL A 424 10.85 -3.79 15.15
C VAL A 424 11.48 -2.91 16.23
N THR A 425 10.80 -2.81 17.37
CA THR A 425 11.32 -2.08 18.54
C THR A 425 12.40 -2.89 19.26
N SER A 426 13.21 -2.23 20.09
CA SER A 426 14.20 -2.86 20.96
C SER A 426 13.56 -3.77 22.03
N PHE A 427 12.26 -3.64 22.27
CA PHE A 427 11.49 -4.58 23.10
C PHE A 427 10.99 -5.81 22.34
N GLY A 428 11.24 -5.89 21.03
CA GLY A 428 10.82 -6.97 20.14
C GLY A 428 9.36 -6.89 19.69
N ASP A 429 8.74 -5.72 19.79
CA ASP A 429 7.39 -5.51 19.27
C ASP A 429 7.44 -5.14 17.78
N VAL A 430 6.58 -5.75 16.98
CA VAL A 430 6.52 -5.54 15.53
C VAL A 430 5.30 -4.68 15.19
N PHE A 431 5.51 -3.59 14.48
CA PHE A 431 4.44 -2.74 13.97
C PHE A 431 4.48 -2.71 12.44
N GLN A 432 3.31 -2.67 11.81
CA GLN A 432 3.16 -2.62 10.37
C GLN A 432 1.99 -1.73 9.97
N ASN A 433 2.00 -1.29 8.72
CA ASN A 433 0.85 -0.68 8.07
C ASN A 433 0.39 -1.57 6.90
N ASP A 434 -0.89 -1.50 6.56
CA ASP A 434 -1.47 -2.39 5.54
C ASP A 434 -2.59 -1.70 4.73
N ASN A 435 -2.65 -2.08 3.45
CA ASN A 435 -3.79 -2.05 2.50
C ASN A 435 -3.88 -0.83 1.56
N ASP A 436 -4.36 -1.05 0.32
CA ASP A 436 -4.63 -0.02 -0.70
C ASP A 436 -5.89 -0.40 -1.53
N ASP A 437 -6.97 -0.83 -0.86
CA ASP A 437 -8.32 -1.16 -1.38
C ASP A 437 -9.43 -1.00 -0.31
N PRO A 438 -10.72 -0.77 -0.65
CA PRO A 438 -11.43 0.39 -0.12
C PRO A 438 -12.43 0.07 1.00
N PRO A 439 -12.57 0.93 2.02
CA PRO A 439 -11.53 1.67 2.72
C PRO A 439 -11.28 1.03 4.09
N ALA A 440 -10.17 0.31 4.26
CA ALA A 440 -9.81 -0.27 5.56
C ALA A 440 -8.30 -0.29 5.84
N CYS A 441 -7.55 0.66 5.29
CA CYS A 441 -6.13 0.84 5.61
C CYS A 441 -5.95 0.93 7.13
N ARG A 442 -4.85 0.35 7.61
CA ARG A 442 -4.62 0.24 9.05
C ARG A 442 -3.15 0.39 9.44
N THR A 443 -2.94 0.69 10.71
CA THR A 443 -1.67 0.50 11.41
C THR A 443 -1.91 -0.46 12.57
N THR A 444 -1.08 -1.49 12.70
CA THR A 444 -1.34 -2.62 13.59
C THR A 444 -0.06 -3.07 14.30
N TRP A 445 -0.20 -3.45 15.57
CA TRP A 445 0.81 -4.25 16.27
C TRP A 445 0.64 -5.72 15.91
N LEU A 446 1.71 -6.37 15.44
CA LEU A 446 1.68 -7.76 15.02
C LEU A 446 2.06 -8.68 16.18
N MET A 447 1.09 -9.48 16.63
CA MET A 447 1.33 -10.57 17.58
C MET A 447 1.90 -11.79 16.85
N GLU A 448 2.92 -12.43 17.41
CA GLU A 448 3.58 -13.60 16.81
C GLU A 448 2.57 -14.72 16.49
N GLY A 449 2.61 -15.22 15.26
CA GLY A 449 1.69 -16.24 14.73
C GLY A 449 0.29 -15.71 14.39
N GLY A 450 0.07 -14.40 14.48
CA GLY A 450 -1.21 -13.76 14.32
C GLY A 450 -1.80 -13.81 12.91
N PHE A 451 -3.11 -14.04 12.83
CA PHE A 451 -3.87 -13.95 11.59
C PHE A 451 -4.67 -12.64 11.52
N LEU A 452 -4.56 -11.92 10.41
CA LEU A 452 -5.15 -10.58 10.24
C LEU A 452 -6.30 -10.49 9.23
N GLY A 453 -6.76 -11.65 8.72
CA GLY A 453 -8.13 -11.79 8.23
C GLY A 453 -8.45 -11.27 6.84
N PHE A 454 -7.47 -10.93 5.98
CA PHE A 454 -7.76 -10.47 4.61
C PHE A 454 -8.39 -11.56 3.73
N PHE A 455 -7.91 -12.80 3.85
CA PHE A 455 -8.53 -13.99 3.27
C PHE A 455 -9.12 -14.89 4.36
N SER A 456 -9.82 -15.95 3.96
CA SER A 456 -10.28 -16.97 4.91
C SER A 456 -9.07 -17.65 5.58
N PRO A 457 -9.24 -18.28 6.76
CA PRO A 457 -8.13 -18.95 7.45
C PRO A 457 -7.43 -20.04 6.62
N ASP A 458 -8.13 -20.64 5.66
CA ASP A 458 -7.60 -21.60 4.68
C ASP A 458 -6.98 -20.92 3.44
N GLY A 459 -7.03 -19.59 3.33
CA GLY A 459 -6.54 -18.83 2.17
C GLY A 459 -7.32 -19.08 0.87
N GLN A 460 -8.48 -19.73 0.89
CA GLN A 460 -9.21 -20.10 -0.34
C GLN A 460 -10.27 -19.10 -0.78
N ARG A 461 -10.68 -18.16 0.09
CA ARG A 461 -11.79 -17.23 -0.16
C ARG A 461 -11.43 -15.79 0.16
N SER A 462 -12.01 -14.87 -0.61
CA SER A 462 -11.92 -13.43 -0.35
C SER A 462 -12.75 -13.05 0.88
N TRP A 463 -12.44 -11.92 1.54
CA TRP A 463 -13.26 -11.41 2.64
C TRP A 463 -14.70 -11.10 2.24
N ARG A 464 -14.94 -10.67 1.00
CA ARG A 464 -16.28 -10.38 0.47
C ARG A 464 -17.15 -11.64 0.42
N ALA A 465 -16.54 -12.80 0.19
CA ALA A 465 -17.25 -14.08 0.19
C ALA A 465 -17.81 -14.41 1.58
N ASP A 466 -17.07 -14.05 2.65
CA ASP A 466 -17.41 -14.37 4.04
C ASP A 466 -18.05 -13.17 4.79
N GLN A 467 -18.34 -12.06 4.10
CA GLN A 467 -18.92 -10.87 4.72
C GLN A 467 -20.31 -11.19 5.30
N ARG A 468 -20.48 -10.89 6.58
CA ARG A 468 -21.73 -11.18 7.30
C ARG A 468 -22.75 -10.06 7.10
N PRO A 469 -24.07 -10.36 7.17
CA PRO A 469 -25.10 -9.33 7.13
C PRO A 469 -24.86 -8.25 8.19
N GLY A 470 -24.91 -6.98 7.78
CA GLY A 470 -24.71 -5.84 8.68
C GLY A 470 -23.26 -5.47 8.98
N GLN A 471 -22.26 -6.27 8.57
CA GLN A 471 -20.86 -5.88 8.70
C GLN A 471 -20.52 -4.75 7.72
N ASN A 472 -19.86 -3.71 8.22
CA ASN A 472 -19.25 -2.72 7.35
C ASN A 472 -17.96 -3.28 6.72
N VAL A 473 -17.45 -2.61 5.69
CA VAL A 473 -16.23 -3.04 5.00
C VAL A 473 -15.05 -3.16 5.97
N PRO A 474 -14.67 -2.16 6.78
CA PRO A 474 -13.58 -2.28 7.77
C PRO A 474 -13.62 -3.56 8.64
N GLU A 475 -14.80 -3.94 9.12
CA GLU A 475 -14.98 -5.14 9.95
C GLU A 475 -14.86 -6.43 9.14
N ALA A 476 -15.49 -6.50 7.96
CA ALA A 476 -15.49 -7.67 7.10
C ALA A 476 -14.10 -7.91 6.47
N HIS A 477 -13.46 -6.83 6.03
CA HIS A 477 -12.15 -6.82 5.36
C HIS A 477 -11.08 -7.50 6.21
N TRP A 478 -11.18 -7.34 7.53
CA TRP A 478 -10.27 -7.93 8.50
C TRP A 478 -10.95 -9.00 9.35
N ARG A 479 -12.09 -9.57 8.93
CA ARG A 479 -12.82 -10.66 9.62
C ARG A 479 -12.93 -10.49 11.14
N GLN A 480 -13.26 -9.28 11.59
CA GLN A 480 -13.17 -8.91 13.01
C GLN A 480 -14.22 -9.58 13.90
N TRP A 481 -15.26 -10.16 13.31
CA TRP A 481 -16.26 -10.93 14.05
C TRP A 481 -15.95 -12.43 14.07
N ASP A 482 -14.92 -12.90 13.35
CA ASP A 482 -14.56 -14.31 13.27
C ASP A 482 -13.57 -14.69 14.38
N PRO A 483 -13.64 -15.92 14.93
CA PRO A 483 -12.63 -16.47 15.82
C PRO A 483 -11.32 -16.72 15.07
N GLY A 484 -10.19 -16.56 15.76
CA GLY A 484 -8.86 -16.74 15.16
C GLY A 484 -8.26 -15.48 14.53
N THR A 485 -9.05 -14.41 14.38
CA THR A 485 -8.56 -13.14 13.82
C THR A 485 -8.17 -12.15 14.91
N LEU A 486 -7.02 -11.48 14.73
CA LEU A 486 -6.56 -10.46 15.65
C LEU A 486 -7.30 -9.13 15.47
N PRO A 487 -7.43 -8.33 16.56
CA PRO A 487 -7.86 -6.95 16.45
C PRO A 487 -7.00 -6.17 15.44
N PRO A 488 -7.59 -5.24 14.67
CA PRO A 488 -6.96 -4.69 13.49
C PRO A 488 -6.06 -3.48 13.81
N GLY A 489 -5.93 -3.07 15.07
CA GLY A 489 -5.25 -1.82 15.42
C GLY A 489 -6.08 -0.59 15.04
N ASP A 490 -5.44 0.46 14.51
CA ASP A 490 -6.14 1.64 13.99
C ASP A 490 -6.54 1.42 12.54
N VAL A 491 -7.84 1.21 12.28
CA VAL A 491 -8.40 1.18 10.92
C VAL A 491 -8.89 2.57 10.55
N TYR A 492 -8.24 3.16 9.54
CA TYR A 492 -8.41 4.57 9.24
C TYR A 492 -9.03 4.91 7.88
N GLY A 493 -9.53 3.90 7.19
CA GLY A 493 -10.28 4.08 5.95
C GLY A 493 -9.37 4.13 4.74
N GLY A 494 -9.56 5.13 3.87
CA GLY A 494 -8.79 5.25 2.62
C GLY A 494 -7.39 5.80 2.84
N GLY A 495 -6.44 5.27 2.08
CA GLY A 495 -5.02 5.60 2.12
C GLY A 495 -4.24 4.67 1.21
N SER A 496 -2.93 4.92 1.11
CA SER A 496 -1.97 4.07 0.40
C SER A 496 -0.69 4.02 1.24
N PRO A 497 -0.65 3.15 2.27
CA PRO A 497 0.43 3.09 3.24
C PRO A 497 1.71 2.59 2.59
N THR A 498 2.83 3.16 3.02
CA THR A 498 4.16 2.89 2.47
C THR A 498 5.15 2.67 3.63
N GLY A 499 6.35 3.26 3.65
CA GLY A 499 7.34 3.02 4.71
C GLY A 499 6.89 3.36 6.13
N ILE A 500 7.54 2.73 7.11
CA ILE A 500 7.22 2.86 8.54
C ILE A 500 8.47 2.75 9.42
N CYS A 501 8.61 3.60 10.42
CA CYS A 501 9.72 3.50 11.38
C CYS A 501 9.28 3.75 12.82
N PHE A 502 10.10 3.27 13.76
CA PHE A 502 9.93 3.49 15.20
C PHE A 502 11.15 4.23 15.76
N TYR A 503 10.90 5.40 16.36
CA TYR A 503 11.93 6.27 16.91
C TYR A 503 12.17 6.00 18.40
N GLU A 504 13.37 5.56 18.77
CA GLU A 504 13.70 5.12 20.13
C GLU A 504 14.66 6.07 20.87
N ASN A 505 15.58 6.62 20.10
CA ASN A 505 16.64 7.51 20.53
C ASN A 505 17.21 8.22 19.29
N GLY A 506 18.09 9.20 19.52
CA GLY A 506 18.77 9.94 18.46
C GLY A 506 18.78 11.43 18.75
N SER A 507 18.64 12.24 17.69
CA SER A 507 18.80 13.69 17.74
C SER A 507 17.51 14.48 17.97
N LEU A 508 16.33 13.89 17.77
CA LEU A 508 15.05 14.54 18.06
C LEU A 508 14.88 14.72 19.59
N PRO A 509 14.09 15.72 20.04
CA PRO A 509 13.76 15.87 21.45
C PRO A 509 13.19 14.59 22.07
N SER A 510 13.50 14.35 23.34
CA SER A 510 13.16 13.09 24.03
C SER A 510 11.67 12.74 24.03
N LYS A 511 10.78 13.73 23.85
CA LYS A 511 9.33 13.50 23.72
C LYS A 511 8.94 12.64 22.51
N TYR A 512 9.82 12.51 21.51
CA TYR A 512 9.61 11.67 20.32
C TYR A 512 10.07 10.23 20.53
N ALA A 513 10.76 9.90 21.63
CA ALA A 513 11.06 8.51 21.95
C ALA A 513 9.75 7.72 22.13
N GLY A 514 9.59 6.65 21.37
CA GLY A 514 8.35 5.89 21.26
C GLY A 514 7.43 6.29 20.11
N LEU A 515 7.84 7.23 19.23
CA LEU A 515 7.08 7.60 18.04
C LEU A 515 7.13 6.48 17.00
N LEU A 516 5.96 5.94 16.66
CA LEU A 516 5.75 5.16 15.45
C LEU A 516 5.28 6.11 14.34
N ALA A 517 6.07 6.26 13.27
CA ALA A 517 5.78 7.10 12.12
C ALA A 517 5.47 6.22 10.90
N SER A 518 4.28 6.36 10.33
CA SER A 518 3.79 5.53 9.21
C SER A 518 3.41 6.42 8.02
N CYS A 519 4.12 6.27 6.91
CA CYS A 519 3.83 7.00 5.68
C CYS A 519 2.51 6.54 5.04
N ASP A 520 1.80 7.49 4.44
CA ASP A 520 0.64 7.24 3.59
C ASP A 520 0.68 8.17 2.38
N ALA A 521 1.04 7.60 1.23
CA ALA A 521 1.18 8.32 -0.03
C ALA A 521 -0.16 8.87 -0.52
N GLY A 522 -1.26 8.14 -0.31
CA GLY A 522 -2.60 8.56 -0.75
C GLY A 522 -3.17 9.70 0.08
N ARG A 523 -2.84 9.74 1.37
CA ARG A 523 -3.24 10.82 2.28
C ARG A 523 -2.28 12.01 2.27
N LYS A 524 -1.09 11.84 1.68
CA LYS A 524 -0.02 12.85 1.67
C LYS A 524 0.39 13.24 3.09
N GLU A 525 0.48 12.23 3.95
CA GLU A 525 0.61 12.37 5.39
C GLU A 525 1.57 11.31 5.94
N VAL A 526 2.33 11.65 6.97
CA VAL A 526 2.96 10.66 7.86
C VAL A 526 2.14 10.63 9.14
N LEU A 527 1.50 9.49 9.39
CA LEU A 527 0.71 9.24 10.58
C LEU A 527 1.64 8.99 11.76
N GLY A 528 1.40 9.66 12.89
CA GLY A 528 2.12 9.45 14.14
C GLY A 528 1.30 8.69 15.16
N TYR A 529 1.96 7.82 15.92
CA TYR A 529 1.40 7.11 17.07
C TYR A 529 2.41 7.04 18.21
N TYR A 530 1.92 7.05 19.44
CA TYR A 530 2.66 6.59 20.61
C TYR A 530 1.95 5.34 21.13
N PRO A 531 2.39 4.12 20.76
CA PRO A 531 1.73 2.90 21.19
C PRO A 531 1.71 2.77 22.71
N VAL A 532 0.52 2.66 23.30
CA VAL A 532 0.34 2.52 24.75
C VAL A 532 -0.09 1.09 25.07
N PRO A 533 0.64 0.32 25.90
CA PRO A 533 0.18 -0.98 26.35
C PRO A 533 -1.20 -0.90 27.02
N GLU A 534 -2.15 -1.72 26.56
CA GLU A 534 -3.51 -1.79 27.09
C GLU A 534 -3.92 -3.26 27.21
N GLY A 535 -3.96 -3.80 28.43
CA GLY A 535 -4.20 -5.23 28.66
C GLY A 535 -3.10 -6.08 28.04
N SER A 536 -3.47 -6.99 27.12
CA SER A 536 -2.52 -7.73 26.31
C SER A 536 -2.35 -7.16 24.88
N ASN A 537 -2.78 -5.93 24.62
CA ASN A 537 -2.69 -5.28 23.30
C ASN A 537 -1.95 -3.92 23.40
N PHE A 538 -1.88 -3.21 22.28
CA PHE A 538 -1.50 -1.79 22.23
C PHE A 538 -2.68 -0.95 21.76
N LYS A 539 -2.92 0.16 22.46
CA LYS A 539 -3.78 1.23 21.98
C LYS A 539 -2.98 2.13 21.02
N LEU A 540 -3.49 2.28 19.81
CA LEU A 540 -2.90 3.11 18.76
C LEU A 540 -3.75 4.37 18.56
N THR A 541 -3.36 5.46 19.22
CA THR A 541 -4.02 6.77 19.04
C THR A 541 -3.23 7.57 18.01
N ARG A 542 -3.85 7.80 16.87
CA ARG A 542 -3.24 8.47 15.73
C ARG A 542 -3.27 9.99 15.83
N PHE A 543 -2.24 10.64 15.30
CA PHE A 543 -2.22 12.06 14.96
C PHE A 543 -1.49 12.29 13.63
N ALA A 544 -1.64 13.49 13.04
CA ALA A 544 -0.89 13.90 11.86
C ALA A 544 0.52 14.36 12.27
N PHE A 545 1.54 13.54 12.06
CA PHE A 545 2.91 13.91 12.40
C PHE A 545 3.52 14.83 11.34
N ILE A 546 3.39 14.47 10.06
CA ILE A 546 3.79 15.30 8.93
C ILE A 546 2.61 15.37 7.97
N LYS A 547 2.31 16.56 7.44
CA LYS A 547 1.19 16.72 6.52
C LYS A 547 1.45 17.80 5.48
N SER A 548 1.17 17.47 4.23
CA SER A 548 1.31 18.42 3.13
C SER A 548 0.05 19.24 2.89
N ALA A 549 0.22 20.47 2.38
CA ALA A 549 -0.84 21.33 1.90
C ALA A 549 -1.62 20.67 0.74
N THR A 550 -2.88 21.09 0.55
CA THR A 550 -3.72 20.55 -0.53
C THR A 550 -3.24 21.02 -1.91
N GLY A 551 -3.35 20.17 -2.92
CA GLY A 551 -3.11 20.53 -4.33
C GLY A 551 -1.69 20.27 -4.86
N ASN A 552 -0.76 19.75 -4.05
CA ASN A 552 0.59 19.38 -4.50
C ASN A 552 0.80 17.86 -4.67
N LEU A 553 2.00 17.48 -5.11
CA LEU A 553 2.40 16.10 -5.43
C LEU A 553 3.20 15.39 -4.34
N PHE A 554 3.06 15.79 -3.07
CA PHE A 554 3.71 15.08 -1.96
C PHE A 554 3.16 13.65 -1.82
N ARG A 555 4.03 12.65 -1.86
CA ARG A 555 3.76 11.21 -1.75
C ARG A 555 4.90 10.56 -0.93
N PRO A 556 4.79 10.58 0.41
CA PRO A 556 5.81 9.95 1.24
C PRO A 556 5.91 8.46 0.89
N SER A 557 7.06 8.03 0.36
CA SER A 557 7.28 6.64 -0.06
C SER A 557 7.99 5.83 1.02
N ASP A 558 8.86 6.44 1.80
CA ASP A 558 9.51 5.77 2.92
C ASP A 558 9.96 6.77 4.02
N ILE A 559 10.14 6.28 5.25
CA ILE A 559 10.69 7.02 6.37
C ILE A 559 11.62 6.14 7.22
N MET A 560 12.81 6.64 7.53
CA MET A 560 13.79 5.94 8.35
C MET A 560 14.45 6.82 9.41
N VAL A 561 15.07 6.17 10.40
CA VAL A 561 15.93 6.83 11.40
C VAL A 561 17.38 6.75 10.91
N GLY A 562 18.00 7.90 10.63
CA GLY A 562 19.39 7.96 10.18
C GLY A 562 20.40 7.65 11.28
N ALA A 563 21.64 7.31 10.90
CA ALA A 563 22.73 7.05 11.86
C ALA A 563 23.10 8.27 12.71
N ASP A 564 22.78 9.48 12.24
CA ASP A 564 22.89 10.74 12.97
C ASP A 564 21.71 11.00 13.93
N GLY A 565 20.71 10.11 13.96
CA GLY A 565 19.53 10.19 14.80
C GLY A 565 18.45 11.17 14.34
N ALA A 566 18.56 11.75 13.15
CA ALA A 566 17.47 12.46 12.48
C ALA A 566 16.51 11.47 11.78
N LEU A 567 15.35 11.97 11.35
CA LEU A 567 14.45 11.21 10.47
C LEU A 567 14.69 11.63 9.02
N TYR A 568 14.66 10.67 8.10
CA TYR A 568 14.76 10.90 6.66
C TYR A 568 13.50 10.35 5.98
N LEU A 569 12.87 11.18 5.15
CA LEU A 569 11.60 10.90 4.48
C LEU A 569 11.79 11.02 2.98
N SER A 570 11.55 9.96 2.23
CA SER A 570 11.54 10.01 0.77
C SER A 570 10.16 10.36 0.23
N ASP A 571 10.15 11.02 -0.91
CA ASP A 571 8.98 11.46 -1.64
C ASP A 571 9.11 11.09 -3.12
N TRP A 572 8.07 10.45 -3.65
CA TRP A 572 7.96 10.06 -5.06
C TRP A 572 6.80 10.82 -5.73
N PHE A 573 7.13 11.78 -6.57
CA PHE A 573 6.16 12.61 -7.28
C PHE A 573 5.38 11.86 -8.38
N ASP A 574 4.32 11.16 -7.98
CA ASP A 574 3.36 10.53 -8.89
C ASP A 574 1.98 11.25 -8.84
N PRO A 575 1.47 11.76 -9.98
CA PRO A 575 0.09 12.24 -10.07
C PRO A 575 -0.96 11.15 -9.78
N GLY A 576 -0.64 9.88 -10.00
CA GLY A 576 -1.42 8.74 -9.57
C GLY A 576 -1.10 8.32 -8.13
N VAL A 577 -2.02 7.57 -7.53
CA VAL A 577 -1.84 6.91 -6.22
C VAL A 577 -2.41 5.49 -6.35
N GLY A 578 -1.70 4.52 -5.81
CA GLY A 578 -2.03 3.09 -5.90
C GLY A 578 -1.50 2.44 -7.17
N GLY A 579 -0.83 1.30 -7.01
CA GLY A 579 0.13 0.72 -7.97
C GLY A 579 -0.37 0.38 -9.38
N HIS A 580 -1.63 0.60 -9.72
CA HIS A 580 -2.14 0.39 -11.09
C HIS A 580 -2.21 1.66 -11.92
N ASN A 581 -2.09 2.84 -11.29
CA ASN A 581 -2.35 4.12 -11.94
C ASN A 581 -1.14 5.05 -11.91
N THR A 582 0.09 4.51 -11.80
CA THR A 582 1.30 5.35 -11.89
C THR A 582 1.22 6.22 -13.13
N ARG A 583 1.41 7.52 -12.99
CA ARG A 583 1.36 8.52 -14.07
C ARG A 583 2.65 9.32 -14.14
N ASP A 584 3.62 9.00 -13.30
CA ASP A 584 4.91 9.68 -13.29
C ASP A 584 5.68 9.46 -14.61
N LYS A 585 6.09 10.57 -15.19
CA LYS A 585 6.97 10.66 -16.37
C LYS A 585 8.32 11.32 -16.05
N SER A 586 8.42 11.99 -14.89
CA SER A 586 9.58 12.78 -14.47
C SER A 586 10.70 11.93 -13.88
N CYS A 587 10.34 10.81 -13.26
CA CYS A 587 11.24 10.01 -12.42
C CYS A 587 11.81 10.74 -11.19
N SER A 588 11.25 11.91 -10.87
CA SER A 588 11.75 12.75 -9.79
C SER A 588 11.53 12.10 -8.42
N GLY A 589 12.46 12.37 -7.51
CA GLY A 589 12.37 12.00 -6.11
C GLY A 589 13.13 12.98 -5.23
N THR A 590 12.69 13.11 -3.98
CA THR A 590 13.31 13.97 -2.98
C THR A 590 13.44 13.21 -1.67
N ILE A 591 14.53 13.46 -0.94
CA ILE A 591 14.69 13.07 0.46
C ILE A 591 14.66 14.33 1.30
N TYR A 592 13.72 14.40 2.23
CA TYR A 592 13.68 15.43 3.25
C TYR A 592 14.29 14.89 4.55
N ARG A 593 15.03 15.74 5.26
CA ARG A 593 15.48 15.48 6.62
C ARG A 593 14.58 16.22 7.60
N ILE A 594 14.14 15.52 8.64
CA ILE A 594 13.40 16.07 9.78
C ILE A 594 14.28 15.97 11.03
N ALA A 595 14.59 17.12 11.63
CA ALA A 595 15.51 17.23 12.76
C ALA A 595 15.13 18.41 13.67
N PRO A 596 15.72 18.55 14.87
CA PRO A 596 15.56 19.79 15.65
C PRO A 596 16.04 21.02 14.87
N LYS A 597 15.47 22.19 15.16
CA LYS A 597 15.91 23.44 14.53
C LYS A 597 17.40 23.72 14.72
N GLY A 598 18.10 24.02 13.63
CA GLY A 598 19.54 24.28 13.63
C GLY A 598 20.40 23.03 13.81
N PHE A 599 19.84 21.85 13.51
CA PHE A 599 20.54 20.58 13.62
C PHE A 599 21.79 20.54 12.73
N ARG A 600 22.86 19.96 13.27
CA ARG A 600 24.07 19.62 12.52
C ARG A 600 24.34 18.13 12.66
N PRO A 601 24.39 17.36 11.56
CA PRO A 601 24.66 15.93 11.61
C PRO A 601 25.91 15.60 12.41
N ARG A 602 25.78 14.66 13.34
CA ARG A 602 26.90 14.12 14.11
C ARG A 602 26.75 12.62 14.22
N ILE A 603 27.72 11.92 13.65
CA ILE A 603 27.77 10.47 13.67
C ILE A 603 29.02 10.09 14.45
N PRO A 604 28.87 9.36 15.57
CA PRO A 604 30.01 8.85 16.32
C PRO A 604 30.87 7.97 15.41
N SER A 605 32.19 8.21 15.39
CA SER A 605 33.12 7.28 14.76
C SER A 605 33.21 6.05 15.65
N ALA A 606 32.66 4.92 15.20
CA ALA A 606 32.63 3.67 15.93
C ALA A 606 33.03 2.52 15.00
N SER A 607 33.84 1.59 15.51
CA SER A 607 34.25 0.37 14.80
C SER A 607 33.77 -0.88 15.53
N PRO A 608 33.31 -1.92 14.82
CA PRO A 608 32.95 -3.20 15.42
C PRO A 608 34.14 -3.98 16.00
N ASP A 609 35.38 -3.59 15.70
CA ASP A 609 36.59 -4.33 16.08
C ASP A 609 36.97 -4.19 17.57
N SER A 610 36.35 -3.24 18.28
CA SER A 610 36.57 -2.99 19.71
C SER A 610 35.26 -3.08 20.47
N ILE A 611 35.31 -3.50 21.74
CA ILE A 611 34.11 -3.56 22.60
C ILE A 611 33.48 -2.17 22.76
N GLU A 612 34.28 -1.12 22.95
CA GLU A 612 33.79 0.26 23.07
C GLU A 612 33.07 0.71 21.79
N GLY A 613 33.69 0.50 20.64
CA GLY A 613 33.07 0.83 19.35
C GLY A 613 31.82 -0.01 19.07
N ALA A 614 31.81 -1.30 19.39
CA ALA A 614 30.65 -2.16 19.23
C ALA A 614 29.49 -1.77 20.16
N ILE A 615 29.76 -1.29 21.39
CA ILE A 615 28.75 -0.69 22.28
C ILE A 615 28.18 0.60 21.69
N ALA A 616 29.04 1.47 21.13
CA ALA A 616 28.58 2.69 20.47
C ALA A 616 27.67 2.38 19.27
N LEU A 617 28.02 1.36 18.47
CA LEU A 617 27.17 0.86 17.38
C LEU A 617 25.84 0.31 17.90
N LEU A 618 25.85 -0.53 18.95
CA LEU A 618 24.63 -1.07 19.58
C LEU A 618 23.69 0.05 20.09
N CYS A 619 24.26 1.17 20.54
CA CYS A 619 23.52 2.34 21.00
C CYS A 619 23.00 3.24 19.85
N SER A 620 23.39 2.96 18.60
CA SER A 620 22.93 3.71 17.42
C SER A 620 21.40 3.77 17.33
N PRO A 621 20.83 4.89 16.88
CA PRO A 621 19.39 4.99 16.62
C PRO A 621 18.94 4.24 15.35
N ALA A 622 19.85 4.02 14.39
CA ALA A 622 19.56 3.28 13.16
C ALA A 622 19.58 1.76 13.38
N GLN A 623 18.56 1.06 12.86
CA GLN A 623 18.30 -0.35 13.21
C GLN A 623 19.37 -1.31 12.70
N ASN A 624 19.80 -1.13 11.46
CA ASN A 624 20.85 -1.89 10.83
C ASN A 624 22.24 -1.63 11.46
N VAL A 625 22.53 -0.40 11.91
CA VAL A 625 23.78 -0.04 12.58
C VAL A 625 23.87 -0.68 13.97
N ARG A 626 22.77 -0.68 14.75
CA ARG A 626 22.74 -1.39 16.03
C ARG A 626 22.92 -2.91 15.87
N HIS A 627 22.47 -3.49 14.76
CA HIS A 627 22.69 -4.90 14.46
C HIS A 627 24.19 -5.22 14.28
N LEU A 628 24.96 -4.35 13.62
CA LEU A 628 26.42 -4.51 13.53
C LEU A 628 27.09 -4.55 14.92
N GLY A 629 26.68 -3.66 15.83
CA GLY A 629 27.15 -3.68 17.22
C GLY A 629 26.75 -4.96 17.97
N PHE A 630 25.51 -5.41 17.78
CA PHE A 630 25.02 -6.66 18.37
C PHE A 630 25.86 -7.87 17.93
N GLU A 631 26.10 -8.01 16.63
CA GLU A 631 26.86 -9.11 16.04
C GLU A 631 28.31 -9.12 16.54
N ALA A 632 28.97 -7.97 16.58
CA ALA A 632 30.32 -7.82 17.08
C ALA A 632 30.44 -8.20 18.57
N LEU A 633 29.52 -7.73 19.41
CA LEU A 633 29.52 -8.06 20.84
C LEU A 633 29.16 -9.53 21.10
N ARG A 634 28.23 -10.10 20.32
CA ARG A 634 27.90 -11.53 20.36
C ARG A 634 29.13 -12.37 20.03
N ALA A 635 29.86 -12.02 18.97
CA ALA A 635 31.08 -12.69 18.56
C ALA A 635 32.20 -12.59 19.62
N ALA A 636 32.27 -11.48 20.36
CA ALA A 636 33.21 -11.31 21.46
C ALA A 636 32.89 -12.16 22.71
N GLY A 637 31.65 -12.67 22.83
CA GLY A 637 31.22 -13.57 23.90
C GLY A 637 31.41 -12.97 25.31
N GLU A 638 31.93 -13.76 26.25
CA GLU A 638 32.11 -13.35 27.65
C GLU A 638 32.96 -12.07 27.83
N LYS A 639 33.84 -11.73 26.87
CA LYS A 639 34.65 -10.50 26.93
C LYS A 639 33.80 -9.23 26.84
N ALA A 640 32.64 -9.29 26.19
CA ALA A 640 31.72 -8.16 26.08
C ALA A 640 30.84 -7.99 27.32
N LEU A 641 30.73 -9.02 28.18
CA LEU A 641 29.77 -9.07 29.28
C LEU A 641 29.86 -7.87 30.24
N PRO A 642 31.04 -7.40 30.70
CA PRO A 642 31.11 -6.24 31.60
C PRO A 642 30.48 -5.00 30.97
N ALA A 643 30.84 -4.68 29.73
CA ALA A 643 30.35 -3.50 29.02
C ALA A 643 28.85 -3.60 28.70
N VAL A 644 28.37 -4.77 28.27
CA VAL A 644 26.94 -4.97 27.99
C VAL A 644 26.11 -4.93 29.27
N ARG A 645 26.63 -5.44 30.39
CA ARG A 645 25.95 -5.36 31.69
C ARG A 645 25.79 -3.92 32.17
N GLU A 646 26.76 -3.04 31.92
CA GLU A 646 26.66 -1.61 32.29
C GLU A 646 25.47 -0.93 31.61
N LEU A 647 25.11 -1.34 30.38
CA LEU A 647 23.96 -0.79 29.66
C LEU A 647 22.60 -1.07 30.34
N LEU A 648 22.52 -2.04 31.27
CA LEU A 648 21.31 -2.22 32.08
C LEU A 648 21.00 -0.99 32.95
N GLY A 649 22.00 -0.17 33.26
CA GLY A 649 21.84 1.10 33.99
C GLY A 649 21.66 2.32 33.09
N HIS A 650 21.58 2.16 31.76
CA HIS A 650 21.49 3.27 30.82
C HIS A 650 20.18 4.07 31.00
N TYR A 651 20.19 5.39 30.87
CA TYR A 651 18.99 6.22 31.13
C TYR A 651 17.84 5.98 30.13
N ASN A 652 18.15 5.55 28.91
CA ASN A 652 17.17 5.20 27.88
C ASN A 652 16.82 3.71 27.93
N GLY A 653 15.55 3.40 28.22
CA GLY A 653 15.03 2.03 28.34
C GLY A 653 15.11 1.19 27.07
N TYR A 654 15.11 1.80 25.87
CA TYR A 654 15.31 1.05 24.62
C TYR A 654 16.75 0.55 24.51
N VAL A 655 17.74 1.32 24.96
CA VAL A 655 19.15 0.89 25.00
C VAL A 655 19.35 -0.21 26.05
N GLN A 656 18.71 -0.09 27.22
CA GLN A 656 18.69 -1.19 28.20
C GLN A 656 18.13 -2.47 27.57
N ALA A 657 17.05 -2.35 26.79
CA ALA A 657 16.40 -3.50 26.17
C ALA A 657 17.32 -4.24 25.19
N ARG A 658 18.11 -3.51 24.39
CA ARG A 658 19.13 -4.10 23.50
C ARG A 658 20.15 -4.94 24.26
N ALA A 659 20.57 -4.50 25.45
CA ALA A 659 21.47 -5.25 26.29
C ALA A 659 20.84 -6.57 26.78
N VAL A 660 19.56 -6.56 27.17
CA VAL A 660 18.85 -7.76 27.66
C VAL A 660 18.78 -8.86 26.59
N TRP A 661 18.59 -8.50 25.32
CA TRP A 661 18.64 -9.47 24.22
C TRP A 661 19.98 -10.16 24.05
N LEU A 662 21.07 -9.41 24.29
CA LEU A 662 22.42 -9.87 24.05
C LEU A 662 22.99 -10.67 25.23
N LEU A 663 22.67 -10.28 26.47
CA LEU A 663 23.16 -10.92 27.70
C LEU A 663 23.14 -12.46 27.68
N PRO A 664 22.04 -13.15 27.33
CA PRO A 664 22.01 -14.61 27.39
C PRO A 664 22.93 -15.29 26.36
N LEU A 665 23.45 -14.54 25.38
CA LEU A 665 24.39 -15.01 24.37
C LEU A 665 25.87 -14.81 24.78
N LEU A 666 26.14 -14.15 25.91
CA LEU A 666 27.50 -13.81 26.37
C LEU A 666 28.03 -14.77 27.45
N GLY A 667 27.65 -16.04 27.37
CA GLY A 667 28.09 -17.10 28.30
C GLY A 667 27.19 -17.30 29.52
N ALA A 668 27.61 -18.19 30.42
CA ALA A 668 26.77 -18.68 31.53
C ALA A 668 26.33 -17.58 32.49
N GLU A 669 27.18 -16.59 32.75
CA GLU A 669 26.87 -15.47 33.65
C GLU A 669 25.84 -14.52 33.02
N GLY A 670 25.96 -14.23 31.72
CA GLY A 670 24.97 -13.41 31.00
C GLY A 670 23.59 -14.08 30.97
N LEU A 671 23.55 -15.40 30.78
CA LEU A 671 22.32 -16.19 30.91
C LEU A 671 21.74 -16.11 32.33
N ARG A 672 22.59 -16.24 33.36
CA ARG A 672 22.19 -16.14 34.77
C ARG A 672 21.57 -14.78 35.09
N ILE A 673 22.21 -13.69 34.65
CA ILE A 673 21.69 -12.32 34.83
C ILE A 673 20.32 -12.18 34.16
N THR A 674 20.17 -12.67 32.93
CA THR A 674 18.90 -12.59 32.20
C THR A 674 17.79 -13.35 32.92
N ARG A 675 18.07 -14.53 33.49
CA ARG A 675 17.12 -15.28 34.31
C ARG A 675 16.66 -14.52 35.55
N THR A 676 17.52 -13.73 36.19
CA THR A 676 17.10 -12.91 37.35
C THR A 676 16.14 -11.79 36.97
N LEU A 677 16.18 -11.32 35.72
CA LEU A 677 15.25 -10.29 35.23
C LEU A 677 13.81 -10.80 35.12
N LEU A 678 13.59 -12.11 35.10
CA LEU A 678 12.24 -12.70 35.18
C LEU A 678 11.55 -12.41 36.52
N ASP A 679 12.28 -11.98 37.56
CA ASP A 679 11.75 -11.56 38.87
C ASP A 679 11.58 -10.04 38.99
N SER A 680 11.83 -9.27 37.92
CA SER A 680 11.69 -7.81 37.95
C SER A 680 10.28 -7.39 38.37
N PRO A 681 10.11 -6.33 39.17
CA PRO A 681 8.78 -5.77 39.45
C PRO A 681 8.12 -5.19 38.18
N ASP A 682 8.93 -4.76 37.21
CA ASP A 682 8.45 -4.22 35.94
C ASP A 682 8.06 -5.34 34.95
N ALA A 683 6.83 -5.28 34.46
CA ALA A 683 6.29 -6.30 33.55
C ALA A 683 6.96 -6.29 32.18
N GLN A 684 7.40 -5.13 31.69
CA GLN A 684 8.07 -5.03 30.39
C GLN A 684 9.46 -5.69 30.44
N THR A 685 10.19 -5.52 31.54
CA THR A 685 11.46 -6.21 31.80
C THR A 685 11.26 -7.73 31.87
N ARG A 686 10.23 -8.22 32.57
CA ARG A 686 9.93 -9.67 32.62
C ARG A 686 9.59 -10.22 31.24
N LEU A 687 8.75 -9.51 30.48
CA LEU A 687 8.38 -9.88 29.11
C LEU A 687 9.63 -9.97 28.21
N LEU A 688 10.48 -8.95 28.26
CA LEU A 688 11.70 -8.89 27.48
C LEU A 688 12.65 -10.03 27.85
N ALA A 689 12.91 -10.25 29.14
CA ALA A 689 13.75 -11.35 29.60
C ALA A 689 13.24 -12.72 29.14
N PHE A 690 11.92 -12.94 29.18
CA PHE A 690 11.30 -14.16 28.66
C PHE A 690 11.56 -14.33 27.15
N ARG A 691 11.37 -13.27 26.36
CA ARG A 691 11.65 -13.27 24.92
C ARG A 691 13.13 -13.54 24.62
N SER A 692 14.05 -12.88 25.33
CA SER A 692 15.48 -13.02 25.13
C SER A 692 15.99 -14.42 25.48
N LEU A 693 15.50 -15.03 26.56
CA LEU A 693 15.84 -16.41 26.92
C LEU A 693 15.33 -17.41 25.87
N ARG A 694 14.10 -17.25 25.40
CA ARG A 694 13.54 -18.08 24.32
C ARG A 694 14.38 -17.96 23.04
N ASN A 695 14.81 -16.75 22.68
CA ASN A 695 15.68 -16.54 21.52
C ASN A 695 17.06 -17.17 21.68
N ALA A 696 17.60 -17.20 22.91
CA ALA A 696 18.85 -17.88 23.24
C ALA A 696 18.74 -19.42 23.28
N GLY A 697 17.57 -19.98 22.96
CA GLY A 697 17.34 -21.43 22.88
C GLY A 697 16.93 -22.09 24.19
N GLU A 698 16.57 -21.32 25.22
CA GLU A 698 15.99 -21.89 26.44
C GLU A 698 14.62 -22.52 26.14
N ASP A 699 14.38 -23.70 26.72
CA ASP A 699 13.13 -24.42 26.56
C ASP A 699 11.95 -23.60 27.13
N PRO A 700 10.98 -23.19 26.30
CA PRO A 700 9.81 -22.45 26.77
C PRO A 700 9.07 -23.15 27.92
N LEU A 701 9.02 -24.49 27.94
CA LEU A 701 8.31 -25.24 28.98
C LEU A 701 8.96 -25.09 30.37
N GLN A 702 10.26 -24.84 30.44
CA GLN A 702 10.95 -24.55 31.69
C GLN A 702 10.63 -23.14 32.18
N LEU A 703 10.51 -22.17 31.27
CA LEU A 703 10.20 -20.78 31.58
C LEU A 703 8.73 -20.60 32.00
N VAL A 704 7.80 -21.27 31.30
CA VAL A 704 6.34 -21.14 31.50
C VAL A 704 5.94 -21.44 32.96
N GLY A 705 6.60 -22.42 33.60
CA GLY A 705 6.32 -22.83 34.99
C GLY A 705 6.36 -21.68 36.00
N LYS A 706 7.16 -20.65 35.73
CA LYS A 706 7.27 -19.45 36.57
C LYS A 706 6.04 -18.53 36.46
N PHE A 707 5.47 -18.42 35.25
CA PHE A 707 4.52 -17.35 34.93
C PHE A 707 3.07 -17.80 34.97
N TYR A 708 2.77 -19.03 34.54
CA TYR A 708 1.40 -19.44 34.20
C TYR A 708 0.38 -19.23 35.32
N ALA A 709 0.77 -19.46 36.58
CA ALA A 709 -0.12 -19.39 37.73
C ALA A 709 -0.25 -17.98 38.33
N THR A 710 0.84 -17.21 38.43
CA THR A 710 0.90 -16.00 39.27
C THR A 710 1.07 -14.71 38.49
N GLU A 711 1.52 -14.73 37.23
CA GLU A 711 1.88 -13.51 36.47
C GLU A 711 0.71 -12.52 36.32
N PRO A 712 0.78 -11.30 36.91
CA PRO A 712 -0.30 -10.32 36.87
C PRO A 712 -0.49 -9.65 35.50
N SER A 713 0.56 -9.47 34.71
CA SER A 713 0.50 -8.78 33.42
C SER A 713 -0.10 -9.66 32.32
N ALA A 714 -1.15 -9.15 31.67
CA ALA A 714 -1.76 -9.84 30.53
C ALA A 714 -0.80 -9.92 29.33
N ALA A 715 0.05 -8.91 29.12
CA ALA A 715 1.06 -8.92 28.06
C ALA A 715 2.14 -10.02 28.27
N VAL A 716 2.59 -10.24 29.50
CA VAL A 716 3.54 -11.34 29.81
C VAL A 716 2.84 -12.68 29.63
N ARG A 717 1.64 -12.84 30.18
CA ARG A 717 0.86 -14.09 30.00
C ARG A 717 0.58 -14.41 28.53
N ARG A 718 0.35 -13.40 27.69
CA ARG A 718 0.15 -13.54 26.25
C ARG A 718 1.37 -14.16 25.59
N GLU A 719 2.57 -13.63 25.88
CA GLU A 719 3.82 -14.16 25.35
C GLU A 719 4.07 -15.61 25.80
N VAL A 720 3.77 -15.90 27.07
CA VAL A 720 3.84 -17.27 27.62
C VAL A 720 2.89 -18.21 26.88
N ALA A 721 1.66 -17.78 26.59
CA ALA A 721 0.69 -18.57 25.83
C ALA A 721 1.18 -18.88 24.40
N LEU A 722 1.71 -17.88 23.69
CA LEU A 722 2.23 -18.05 22.33
C LEU A 722 3.41 -19.03 22.28
N SER A 723 4.26 -19.01 23.29
CA SER A 723 5.42 -19.92 23.36
C SER A 723 5.05 -21.41 23.49
N LEU A 724 3.78 -21.73 23.77
CA LEU A 724 3.27 -23.09 23.90
C LEU A 724 2.70 -23.68 22.59
N ARG A 725 2.63 -22.89 21.51
CA ARG A 725 2.02 -23.30 20.24
C ARG A 725 2.55 -24.63 19.72
N ASP A 726 3.87 -24.84 19.76
CA ASP A 726 4.52 -26.06 19.26
C ASP A 726 4.88 -27.07 20.37
N ALA A 727 4.43 -26.83 21.62
CA ALA A 727 4.68 -27.75 22.72
C ALA A 727 3.83 -29.04 22.61
N PRO A 728 4.16 -30.13 23.33
CA PRO A 728 3.32 -31.33 23.34
C PRO A 728 1.90 -31.05 23.87
N VAL A 729 0.88 -31.61 23.21
CA VAL A 729 -0.56 -31.42 23.49
C VAL A 729 -0.89 -31.45 24.99
N HIS A 730 -0.49 -32.51 25.70
CA HIS A 730 -0.79 -32.68 27.13
C HIS A 730 -0.12 -31.61 28.02
N ARG A 731 1.07 -31.12 27.64
CA ARG A 731 1.80 -30.09 28.40
C ARG A 731 1.16 -28.73 28.18
N LYS A 732 0.91 -28.34 26.93
CA LYS A 732 0.28 -27.06 26.61
C LYS A 732 -1.13 -26.97 27.20
N ALA A 733 -1.89 -28.08 27.18
CA ALA A 733 -3.27 -28.09 27.67
C ALA A 733 -3.39 -27.76 29.15
N VAL A 734 -2.43 -28.21 29.98
CA VAL A 734 -2.41 -27.87 31.41
C VAL A 734 -2.16 -26.39 31.62
N TYR A 735 -1.10 -25.84 31.02
CA TYR A 735 -0.72 -24.44 31.24
C TYR A 735 -1.74 -23.46 30.65
N LEU A 736 -2.24 -23.73 29.45
CA LEU A 736 -3.23 -22.87 28.79
C LEU A 736 -4.55 -22.85 29.54
N ALA A 737 -4.95 -23.94 30.19
CA ALA A 737 -6.16 -23.93 31.02
C ALA A 737 -6.05 -22.96 32.21
N TYR A 738 -4.88 -22.88 32.86
CA TYR A 738 -4.63 -21.90 33.92
C TYR A 738 -4.58 -20.47 33.40
N LEU A 739 -3.96 -20.25 32.24
CA LEU A 739 -3.90 -18.94 31.58
C LEU A 739 -5.31 -18.46 31.20
N LEU A 740 -6.12 -19.33 30.62
CA LEU A 740 -7.49 -19.01 30.19
C LEU A 740 -8.46 -18.75 31.35
N GLN A 741 -8.25 -19.33 32.54
CA GLN A 741 -9.01 -18.95 33.74
C GLN A 741 -8.84 -17.47 34.11
N ARG A 742 -7.77 -16.84 33.64
CA ARG A 742 -7.46 -15.41 33.85
C ARG A 742 -7.84 -14.54 32.65
N CYS A 743 -8.47 -15.13 31.63
CA CYS A 743 -8.96 -14.41 30.46
C CYS A 743 -10.17 -13.56 30.84
N ARG A 744 -10.17 -12.29 30.44
CA ARG A 744 -11.35 -11.42 30.53
C ARG A 744 -12.15 -11.52 29.24
N ALA A 745 -13.47 -11.42 29.32
CA ALA A 745 -14.34 -11.54 28.15
C ALA A 745 -14.09 -10.47 27.07
N ASN A 746 -13.51 -9.32 27.45
CA ASN A 746 -13.21 -8.20 26.56
C ASN A 746 -11.72 -8.12 26.15
N ASP A 747 -10.85 -9.02 26.61
CA ASP A 747 -9.43 -9.05 26.22
C ASP A 747 -9.25 -9.98 25.01
N ARG A 748 -9.65 -9.48 23.83
CA ARG A 748 -9.68 -10.28 22.62
C ARG A 748 -8.29 -10.77 22.20
N THR A 749 -7.27 -9.91 22.32
CA THR A 749 -5.89 -10.26 21.99
C THR A 749 -5.37 -11.39 22.87
N TYR A 750 -5.69 -11.37 24.17
CA TYR A 750 -5.27 -12.44 25.08
C TYR A 750 -5.94 -13.77 24.75
N LEU A 751 -7.24 -13.73 24.47
CA LEU A 751 -7.99 -14.90 24.03
C LEU A 751 -7.42 -15.50 22.74
N GLU A 752 -7.08 -14.67 21.76
CA GLU A 752 -6.47 -15.13 20.51
C GLU A 752 -5.07 -15.72 20.72
N ALA A 753 -4.26 -15.14 21.60
CA ALA A 753 -2.95 -15.70 21.94
C ALA A 753 -3.06 -17.09 22.60
N CYS A 754 -4.01 -17.26 23.53
CA CYS A 754 -4.28 -18.58 24.11
C CYS A 754 -4.87 -19.54 23.09
N GLY A 755 -5.71 -19.07 22.16
CA GLY A 755 -6.25 -19.87 21.08
C GLY A 755 -5.19 -20.37 20.11
N LEU A 756 -4.21 -19.51 19.74
CA LEU A 756 -3.04 -19.92 18.94
C LEU A 756 -2.16 -20.91 19.73
N GLY A 757 -1.91 -20.63 21.01
CA GLY A 757 -1.20 -21.57 21.87
C GLY A 757 -1.90 -22.93 21.98
N ALA A 758 -3.23 -22.97 21.91
CA ALA A 758 -4.05 -24.17 22.06
C ALA A 758 -4.17 -25.02 20.79
N GLU A 759 -3.55 -24.63 19.67
CA GLU A 759 -3.64 -25.33 18.40
C GLU A 759 -3.33 -26.83 18.55
N GLY A 760 -4.28 -27.67 18.14
CA GLY A 760 -4.23 -29.14 18.27
C GLY A 760 -4.48 -29.69 19.68
N ALA A 761 -4.90 -28.85 20.63
CA ALA A 761 -5.18 -29.21 22.02
C ALA A 761 -6.50 -28.61 22.56
N GLU A 762 -7.35 -28.08 21.68
CA GLU A 762 -8.53 -27.28 21.98
C GLU A 762 -9.50 -27.99 22.93
N GLU A 763 -9.85 -29.24 22.64
CA GLU A 763 -10.72 -30.10 23.45
C GLU A 763 -10.22 -30.28 24.88
N MET A 764 -8.93 -30.59 25.01
CA MET A 764 -8.30 -30.87 26.29
C MET A 764 -8.18 -29.58 27.12
N VAL A 765 -7.79 -28.48 26.48
CA VAL A 765 -7.75 -27.15 27.11
C VAL A 765 -9.13 -26.77 27.62
N TRP A 766 -10.16 -26.86 26.79
CA TRP A 766 -11.52 -26.47 27.16
C TRP A 766 -12.05 -27.31 28.32
N SER A 767 -11.88 -28.64 28.25
CA SER A 767 -12.29 -29.56 29.32
C SER A 767 -11.62 -29.22 30.65
N ASN A 768 -10.32 -28.91 30.63
CA ASN A 768 -9.58 -28.49 31.83
C ASN A 768 -10.08 -27.16 32.39
N VAL A 769 -10.41 -26.18 31.53
CA VAL A 769 -11.00 -24.90 31.96
C VAL A 769 -12.37 -25.12 32.58
N ARG A 770 -13.27 -25.88 31.92
CA ARG A 770 -14.61 -26.20 32.43
C ARG A 770 -14.56 -26.83 33.82
N ASN A 771 -13.74 -27.86 33.96
CA ASN A 771 -13.59 -28.61 35.22
C ASN A 771 -13.03 -27.73 36.34
N SER A 772 -11.99 -26.95 36.04
CA SER A 772 -11.36 -26.07 37.04
C SER A 772 -12.30 -24.95 37.48
N ALA A 773 -13.10 -24.42 36.55
CA ALA A 773 -14.11 -23.40 36.83
C ALA A 773 -15.41 -23.98 37.43
N ARG A 774 -15.52 -25.31 37.57
CA ARG A 774 -16.70 -26.04 38.10
C ARG A 774 -18.00 -25.69 37.35
N ILE A 775 -17.91 -25.52 36.04
CA ILE A 775 -19.05 -25.16 35.20
C ILE A 775 -19.85 -26.42 34.87
N VAL A 776 -21.03 -26.52 35.48
CA VAL A 776 -21.95 -27.67 35.33
C VAL A 776 -23.19 -27.31 34.49
N ASN A 777 -23.76 -26.12 34.67
CA ASN A 777 -25.00 -25.68 34.01
C ASN A 777 -24.70 -24.86 32.74
N ALA A 778 -25.22 -25.31 31.59
CA ALA A 778 -25.06 -24.65 30.30
C ALA A 778 -25.58 -23.19 30.30
N LEU A 779 -26.63 -22.88 31.05
CA LEU A 779 -27.26 -21.56 31.05
C LEU A 779 -26.57 -20.54 31.98
N GLU A 780 -25.65 -20.98 32.83
CA GLU A 780 -24.98 -20.14 33.85
C GLU A 780 -23.51 -19.83 33.49
N TRP A 781 -23.11 -20.03 32.23
CA TRP A 781 -21.73 -19.75 31.82
C TRP A 781 -21.35 -18.29 32.05
N PRO A 782 -20.19 -18.03 32.68
CA PRO A 782 -19.58 -16.70 32.63
C PRO A 782 -19.27 -16.29 31.19
N ASP A 783 -19.39 -15.00 30.87
CA ASP A 783 -19.12 -14.46 29.53
C ASP A 783 -17.73 -14.84 29.00
N ALA A 784 -16.72 -14.84 29.89
CA ALA A 784 -15.37 -15.25 29.53
C ALA A 784 -15.32 -16.72 29.09
N PHE A 785 -16.04 -17.61 29.77
CA PHE A 785 -16.10 -19.03 29.37
C PHE A 785 -16.83 -19.21 28.04
N ALA A 786 -17.93 -18.49 27.82
CA ALA A 786 -18.63 -18.51 26.53
C ALA A 786 -17.71 -18.04 25.38
N ARG A 787 -16.88 -17.01 25.59
CA ARG A 787 -15.87 -16.55 24.63
C ARG A 787 -14.72 -17.54 24.43
N ILE A 788 -14.31 -18.25 25.48
CA ILE A 788 -13.32 -19.34 25.38
C ILE A 788 -13.86 -20.48 24.53
N THR A 789 -15.09 -20.94 24.80
CA THR A 789 -15.77 -21.94 23.96
C THR A 789 -15.88 -21.47 22.52
N TRP A 790 -16.24 -20.19 22.31
CA TRP A 790 -16.31 -19.56 21.01
C TRP A 790 -14.96 -19.50 20.27
N ARG A 791 -13.82 -19.44 20.97
CA ARG A 791 -12.51 -19.46 20.30
C ARG A 791 -12.00 -20.88 20.03
N LEU A 792 -12.31 -21.84 20.89
CA LEU A 792 -11.76 -23.20 20.85
C LEU A 792 -12.62 -24.19 20.07
N HIS A 793 -13.91 -23.91 19.87
CA HIS A 793 -14.87 -24.77 19.16
C HIS A 793 -14.84 -26.26 19.55
N PRO A 794 -14.85 -26.61 20.85
CA PRO A 794 -14.81 -28.02 21.26
C PRO A 794 -16.13 -28.72 20.93
N ARG A 795 -16.05 -29.92 20.35
CA ARG A 795 -17.16 -30.86 20.16
C ARG A 795 -17.91 -31.11 21.47
N ALA A 796 -17.20 -31.23 22.58
CA ALA A 796 -17.80 -31.47 23.90
C ALA A 796 -18.76 -30.35 24.38
N ALA A 797 -18.79 -29.19 23.72
CA ALA A 797 -19.70 -28.09 24.04
C ALA A 797 -20.98 -28.07 23.18
N ILE A 798 -21.12 -28.92 22.17
CA ILE A 798 -22.23 -28.83 21.19
C ILE A 798 -23.61 -28.85 21.86
N ASP A 799 -23.84 -29.77 22.79
CA ASP A 799 -25.11 -29.87 23.51
C ASP A 799 -25.39 -28.63 24.37
N ASP A 800 -24.38 -28.16 25.12
CA ASP A 800 -24.49 -26.96 25.95
C ASP A 800 -24.77 -25.72 25.08
N LEU A 801 -24.11 -25.60 23.92
CA LEU A 801 -24.32 -24.51 22.97
C LEU A 801 -25.72 -24.54 22.34
N ARG A 802 -26.23 -25.73 22.01
CA ARG A 802 -27.60 -25.91 21.52
C ARG A 802 -28.63 -25.45 22.56
N GLU A 803 -28.47 -25.89 23.82
CA GLU A 803 -29.33 -25.48 24.93
C GLU A 803 -29.31 -23.95 25.10
N ARG A 804 -28.12 -23.34 25.07
CA ARG A 804 -27.96 -21.88 25.17
C ARG A 804 -28.62 -21.15 24.01
N ALA A 805 -28.45 -21.60 22.77
CA ALA A 805 -29.04 -20.95 21.60
C ALA A 805 -30.59 -20.96 21.62
N LEU A 806 -31.19 -22.04 22.12
CA LEU A 806 -32.64 -22.22 22.21
C LEU A 806 -33.28 -21.61 23.47
N SER A 807 -32.48 -21.20 24.46
CA SER A 807 -33.01 -20.74 25.73
C SER A 807 -33.71 -19.38 25.65
N GLY A 808 -34.96 -19.32 26.11
CA GLY A 808 -35.70 -18.06 26.28
C GLY A 808 -35.27 -17.22 27.48
N THR A 809 -34.41 -17.74 28.38
CA THR A 809 -33.94 -17.02 29.57
C THR A 809 -32.65 -16.24 29.35
N LEU A 810 -31.91 -16.55 28.29
CA LEU A 810 -30.67 -15.86 27.94
C LEU A 810 -30.91 -14.61 27.10
N SER A 811 -30.01 -13.64 27.20
CA SER A 811 -30.00 -12.49 26.31
C SER A 811 -29.83 -12.92 24.85
N ARG A 812 -30.35 -12.10 23.93
CA ARG A 812 -30.18 -12.35 22.50
C ARG A 812 -28.71 -12.50 22.13
N GLU A 813 -27.84 -11.66 22.67
CA GLU A 813 -26.40 -11.65 22.39
C GLU A 813 -25.72 -12.96 22.83
N ALA A 814 -26.10 -13.52 23.99
CA ALA A 814 -25.58 -14.80 24.46
C ALA A 814 -26.05 -15.98 23.58
N ARG A 815 -27.31 -15.93 23.11
CA ARG A 815 -27.87 -16.93 22.19
C ARG A 815 -27.22 -16.87 20.81
N PHE A 816 -26.99 -15.67 20.28
CA PHE A 816 -26.25 -15.46 19.03
C PHE A 816 -24.82 -15.98 19.13
N LEU A 817 -24.11 -15.71 20.23
CA LEU A 817 -22.76 -16.23 20.44
C LEU A 817 -22.72 -17.77 20.47
N ALA A 818 -23.70 -18.41 21.12
CA ALA A 818 -23.78 -19.86 21.17
C ALA A 818 -24.07 -20.49 19.79
N MET A 819 -25.04 -19.91 19.08
CA MET A 819 -25.39 -20.29 17.71
C MET A 819 -24.20 -20.09 16.75
N GLU A 820 -23.49 -18.97 16.88
CA GLU A 820 -22.29 -18.71 16.08
C GLU A 820 -21.18 -19.71 16.40
N THR A 821 -20.96 -20.03 17.68
CA THR A 821 -19.97 -21.05 18.07
C THR A 821 -20.28 -22.40 17.43
N LEU A 822 -21.57 -22.79 17.36
CA LEU A 822 -21.99 -23.99 16.63
C LEU A 822 -21.61 -23.89 15.14
N ALA A 823 -21.84 -22.75 14.49
CA ALA A 823 -21.50 -22.54 13.08
C ALA A 823 -19.99 -22.68 12.79
N PHE A 824 -19.12 -22.29 13.72
CA PHE A 824 -17.68 -22.44 13.58
C PHE A 824 -17.13 -23.80 14.03
N THR A 825 -17.94 -24.62 14.71
CA THR A 825 -17.57 -25.99 15.12
C THR A 825 -17.71 -26.94 13.93
N GLU A 826 -16.60 -27.47 13.44
CA GLU A 826 -16.56 -28.35 12.27
C GLU A 826 -16.87 -29.81 12.66
N ASP A 827 -18.13 -30.05 13.05
CA ASP A 827 -18.63 -31.37 13.46
C ASP A 827 -20.07 -31.61 12.95
N PRO A 828 -20.41 -32.83 12.47
CA PRO A 828 -21.77 -33.16 12.03
C PRO A 828 -22.85 -32.92 13.09
N GLU A 829 -22.57 -33.14 14.38
CA GLU A 829 -23.51 -32.91 15.48
C GLU A 829 -23.75 -31.41 15.71
N ALA A 830 -22.74 -30.57 15.48
CA ALA A 830 -22.89 -29.12 15.50
C ALA A 830 -23.81 -28.66 14.37
N ALA A 831 -23.70 -29.30 13.19
CA ALA A 831 -24.58 -29.03 12.06
C ALA A 831 -26.03 -29.42 12.30
N ALA A 832 -26.26 -30.60 12.84
CA ALA A 832 -27.59 -31.03 13.26
C ALA A 832 -28.18 -30.09 14.33
N SER A 833 -27.38 -29.69 15.32
CA SER A 833 -27.80 -28.76 16.37
C SER A 833 -28.17 -27.37 15.81
N LEU A 834 -27.41 -26.87 14.84
CA LEU A 834 -27.71 -25.59 14.19
C LEU A 834 -29.00 -25.66 13.35
N VAL A 835 -29.31 -26.81 12.74
CA VAL A 835 -30.60 -27.07 12.06
C VAL A 835 -31.76 -27.01 13.05
N GLU A 836 -31.60 -27.50 14.28
CA GLU A 836 -32.62 -27.38 15.32
C GLU A 836 -32.84 -25.92 15.75
N VAL A 837 -31.76 -25.16 15.94
CA VAL A 837 -31.83 -23.71 16.22
C VAL A 837 -32.55 -22.97 15.09
N ALA A 838 -32.27 -23.34 13.83
CA ALA A 838 -32.89 -22.73 12.65
C ALA A 838 -34.42 -22.91 12.57
N LYS A 839 -35.00 -23.87 13.30
CA LYS A 839 -36.47 -24.06 13.39
C LYS A 839 -37.15 -23.04 14.30
N GLU A 840 -36.40 -22.37 15.18
CA GLU A 840 -36.95 -21.34 16.04
C GLU A 840 -37.45 -20.14 15.22
N LYS A 841 -38.61 -19.60 15.59
CA LYS A 841 -39.09 -18.34 15.01
C LYS A 841 -38.33 -17.17 15.64
N GLY A 842 -37.82 -16.27 14.79
CA GLY A 842 -37.20 -15.02 15.23
C GLY A 842 -35.76 -14.86 14.71
N PRO A 843 -35.04 -13.85 15.22
CA PRO A 843 -33.73 -13.48 14.69
C PRO A 843 -32.66 -14.57 14.82
N VAL A 844 -32.66 -15.35 15.91
CA VAL A 844 -31.65 -16.40 16.16
C VAL A 844 -31.83 -17.56 15.18
N GLY A 845 -33.05 -18.07 15.01
CA GLY A 845 -33.33 -19.12 14.03
C GLY A 845 -33.09 -18.69 12.58
N ALA A 846 -33.46 -17.46 12.21
CA ALA A 846 -33.17 -16.91 10.90
C ALA A 846 -31.66 -16.86 10.62
N GLU A 847 -30.86 -16.45 11.60
CA GLU A 847 -29.41 -16.38 11.47
C GLU A 847 -28.76 -17.77 11.43
N ALA A 848 -29.27 -18.74 12.18
CA ALA A 848 -28.82 -20.14 12.11
C ALA A 848 -29.05 -20.74 10.71
N ALA A 849 -30.23 -20.51 10.11
CA ALA A 849 -30.52 -20.91 8.73
C ALA A 849 -29.55 -20.27 7.73
N ARG A 850 -29.23 -18.97 7.92
CA ARG A 850 -28.26 -18.25 7.10
C ARG A 850 -26.86 -18.87 7.19
N TRP A 851 -26.37 -19.18 8.40
CA TRP A 851 -25.07 -19.84 8.59
C TRP A 851 -25.00 -21.21 7.91
N LEU A 852 -26.05 -22.03 8.03
CA LEU A 852 -26.13 -23.34 7.38
C LEU A 852 -25.98 -23.26 5.86
N VAL A 853 -26.67 -22.30 5.23
CA VAL A 853 -26.55 -22.08 3.78
C VAL A 853 -25.17 -21.54 3.42
N HIS A 854 -24.68 -20.57 4.18
CA HIS A 854 -23.40 -19.90 3.92
C HIS A 854 -22.18 -20.82 4.03
N LEU A 855 -22.16 -21.70 5.05
CA LEU A 855 -21.04 -22.60 5.31
C LEU A 855 -21.19 -23.99 4.68
N GLY A 856 -22.40 -24.35 4.23
CA GLY A 856 -22.74 -25.70 3.78
C GLY A 856 -21.89 -26.25 2.62
N LYS A 857 -21.37 -25.38 1.75
CA LYS A 857 -20.46 -25.78 0.64
C LYS A 857 -18.99 -25.44 0.87
N THR A 858 -18.68 -24.77 1.98
CA THR A 858 -17.31 -24.35 2.31
C THR A 858 -16.81 -25.21 3.47
N ARG A 859 -17.00 -24.76 4.71
CA ARG A 859 -16.56 -25.45 5.93
C ARG A 859 -17.28 -26.79 6.10
N TRP A 860 -18.57 -26.87 5.76
CA TRP A 860 -19.40 -28.05 6.05
C TRP A 860 -19.67 -28.90 4.80
N LYS A 861 -18.81 -28.79 3.79
CA LYS A 861 -18.94 -29.50 2.50
C LYS A 861 -19.08 -31.02 2.68
N ASP A 862 -18.49 -31.58 3.73
CA ASP A 862 -18.46 -33.03 3.99
C ASP A 862 -19.67 -33.52 4.82
N PHE A 863 -20.57 -32.63 5.27
CA PHE A 863 -21.70 -32.97 6.15
C PHE A 863 -23.07 -33.02 5.46
N ASP A 864 -23.13 -32.76 4.14
CA ASP A 864 -24.37 -32.75 3.35
C ASP A 864 -25.50 -31.88 3.94
N VAL A 865 -25.13 -30.65 4.35
CA VAL A 865 -26.01 -29.70 5.04
C VAL A 865 -27.29 -29.38 4.24
N PHE A 866 -27.19 -29.36 2.91
CA PHE A 866 -28.34 -29.05 2.07
C PHE A 866 -29.39 -30.16 2.05
N ARG A 867 -28.99 -31.43 2.24
CA ARG A 867 -29.94 -32.51 2.48
C ARG A 867 -30.68 -32.28 3.80
N LEU A 868 -29.95 -31.95 4.87
CA LEU A 868 -30.55 -31.65 6.18
C LEU A 868 -31.52 -30.47 6.11
N LEU A 869 -31.15 -29.38 5.44
CA LEU A 869 -32.00 -28.20 5.25
C LEU A 869 -33.30 -28.54 4.49
N ARG A 870 -33.22 -29.38 3.46
CA ARG A 870 -34.38 -29.83 2.67
C ARG A 870 -35.30 -30.73 3.48
N GLU A 871 -34.74 -31.75 4.14
CA GLU A 871 -35.49 -32.69 4.99
C GLU A 871 -36.23 -31.99 6.13
N ASN A 872 -35.71 -30.84 6.59
CA ASN A 872 -36.31 -30.03 7.66
C ASN A 872 -37.15 -28.85 7.14
N ASN A 873 -37.41 -28.75 5.83
CA ASN A 873 -38.18 -27.67 5.19
C ASN A 873 -37.66 -26.25 5.50
N LEU A 874 -36.34 -26.10 5.68
CA LEU A 874 -35.70 -24.82 5.99
C LEU A 874 -35.20 -24.10 4.73
N TYR A 875 -34.65 -24.84 3.77
CA TYR A 875 -34.14 -24.30 2.51
C TYR A 875 -34.03 -25.40 1.43
N ASP A 876 -34.44 -25.10 0.19
CA ASP A 876 -34.31 -26.01 -0.94
C ASP A 876 -33.62 -25.33 -2.13
N PRO A 877 -32.36 -25.70 -2.46
CA PRO A 877 -31.63 -25.09 -3.56
C PRO A 877 -32.21 -25.42 -4.95
N GLU A 878 -33.02 -26.49 -5.10
CA GLU A 878 -33.63 -26.83 -6.39
C GLU A 878 -34.71 -25.82 -6.80
N ASN A 879 -35.50 -25.36 -5.82
CA ASN A 879 -36.65 -24.49 -6.02
C ASN A 879 -36.37 -23.00 -5.73
N GLN A 880 -35.10 -22.61 -5.60
CA GLN A 880 -34.76 -21.21 -5.40
C GLN A 880 -35.07 -20.39 -6.66
N ALA A 881 -35.95 -19.39 -6.50
CA ALA A 881 -36.23 -18.40 -7.52
C ALA A 881 -34.97 -17.55 -7.75
N ILE A 882 -34.43 -17.61 -8.97
CA ILE A 882 -33.32 -16.76 -9.41
C ILE A 882 -33.93 -15.59 -10.18
N SER A 883 -33.57 -14.38 -9.79
CA SER A 883 -34.03 -13.16 -10.47
C SER A 883 -32.94 -12.66 -11.41
N GLU A 884 -33.29 -12.42 -12.67
CA GLU A 884 -32.40 -11.68 -13.58
C GLU A 884 -32.15 -10.27 -13.03
N ALA A 885 -30.92 -9.80 -13.17
CA ALA A 885 -30.55 -8.45 -12.78
C ALA A 885 -29.50 -7.91 -13.74
N VAL A 886 -29.93 -7.19 -14.76
CA VAL A 886 -29.04 -6.68 -15.82
C VAL A 886 -28.86 -5.18 -15.62
N VAL A 887 -27.61 -4.75 -15.39
CA VAL A 887 -27.28 -3.32 -15.41
C VAL A 887 -27.38 -2.81 -16.86
N PRO A 888 -28.22 -1.83 -17.18
CA PRO A 888 -28.40 -1.36 -18.55
C PRO A 888 -27.12 -0.74 -19.11
N VAL A 889 -26.88 -0.93 -20.41
CA VAL A 889 -25.78 -0.26 -21.14
C VAL A 889 -26.14 1.23 -21.29
N PRO A 890 -25.18 2.17 -21.09
CA PRO A 890 -25.42 3.59 -21.35
C PRO A 890 -25.89 3.82 -22.80
N GLY A 891 -26.99 4.54 -22.97
CA GLY A 891 -27.56 4.85 -24.29
C GLY A 891 -26.86 6.04 -24.94
N GLY A 892 -25.82 5.79 -25.74
CA GLY A 892 -25.14 6.81 -26.55
C GLY A 892 -24.24 7.79 -25.78
N ASP A 893 -23.79 8.84 -26.47
CA ASP A 893 -22.94 9.88 -25.88
C ASP A 893 -23.70 10.68 -24.81
N SER A 894 -23.00 11.03 -23.73
CA SER A 894 -23.58 11.81 -22.62
C SER A 894 -24.11 13.17 -23.10
N ARG A 895 -25.27 13.59 -22.58
CA ARG A 895 -25.85 14.93 -22.85
C ARG A 895 -25.29 16.01 -21.92
N LEU A 896 -24.40 15.64 -21.01
CA LEU A 896 -23.83 16.53 -20.03
C LEU A 896 -22.69 17.36 -20.63
N PRO A 897 -22.51 18.60 -20.17
CA PRO A 897 -21.43 19.45 -20.66
C PRO A 897 -20.06 18.88 -20.23
N ALA A 898 -19.01 19.34 -20.90
CA ALA A 898 -17.64 18.92 -20.57
C ALA A 898 -17.33 19.19 -19.09
N LEU A 899 -16.51 18.31 -18.50
CA LEU A 899 -16.10 18.34 -17.10
C LEU A 899 -15.77 19.73 -16.54
N GLY A 900 -15.01 20.55 -17.28
CA GLY A 900 -14.65 21.91 -16.86
C GLY A 900 -15.84 22.85 -16.70
N ALA A 901 -16.92 22.66 -17.45
CA ALA A 901 -18.16 23.42 -17.29
C ALA A 901 -18.91 23.04 -16.01
N ILE A 902 -18.89 21.76 -15.63
CA ILE A 902 -19.51 21.28 -14.38
C ILE A 902 -18.70 21.76 -13.17
N LEU A 903 -17.36 21.68 -13.23
CA LEU A 903 -16.46 22.19 -12.18
C LEU A 903 -16.60 23.70 -11.95
N ALA A 904 -16.99 24.46 -12.98
CA ALA A 904 -17.23 25.91 -12.87
C ALA A 904 -18.57 26.26 -12.22
N LEU A 905 -19.50 25.30 -12.09
CA LEU A 905 -20.78 25.52 -11.41
C LEU A 905 -20.56 25.61 -9.90
N LYS A 906 -21.30 26.54 -9.27
CA LYS A 906 -21.34 26.62 -7.81
C LYS A 906 -22.32 25.58 -7.27
N GLY A 907 -21.79 24.56 -6.62
CA GLY A 907 -22.61 23.52 -5.97
C GLY A 907 -23.28 23.99 -4.68
N ASP A 908 -24.49 23.51 -4.44
CA ASP A 908 -25.26 23.64 -3.20
C ASP A 908 -25.24 22.32 -2.43
N SER A 909 -24.59 22.30 -1.27
CA SER A 909 -24.44 21.10 -0.43
C SER A 909 -25.78 20.53 0.08
N GLN A 910 -26.79 21.38 0.32
CA GLN A 910 -28.10 20.90 0.80
C GLN A 910 -28.89 20.23 -0.33
N LYS A 911 -28.86 20.80 -1.53
CA LYS A 911 -29.43 20.15 -2.73
C LYS A 911 -28.66 18.88 -3.06
N GLY A 912 -27.34 18.93 -2.93
CA GLY A 912 -26.44 17.80 -3.12
C GLY A 912 -26.78 16.62 -2.23
N LYS A 913 -27.10 16.87 -0.95
CA LYS A 913 -27.55 15.83 -0.01
C LYS A 913 -28.82 15.12 -0.49
N ILE A 914 -29.80 15.88 -1.01
CA ILE A 914 -31.04 15.33 -1.53
C ILE A 914 -30.77 14.51 -2.80
N THR A 915 -30.00 15.05 -3.74
CA THR A 915 -29.65 14.40 -5.00
C THR A 915 -28.81 13.13 -4.77
N ALA A 916 -27.91 13.15 -3.79
CA ALA A 916 -27.07 12.02 -3.41
C ALA A 916 -27.87 10.79 -2.93
N ALA A 917 -29.16 10.93 -2.60
CA ALA A 917 -30.04 9.79 -2.31
C ALA A 917 -30.11 8.78 -3.48
N ARG A 918 -29.91 9.22 -4.73
CA ARG A 918 -29.83 8.32 -5.89
C ARG A 918 -28.55 7.47 -5.88
N CYS A 919 -27.48 8.00 -5.30
CA CYS A 919 -26.20 7.31 -5.16
C CYS A 919 -26.23 6.28 -4.02
N VAL A 920 -27.07 6.47 -2.99
CA VAL A 920 -27.22 5.57 -1.83
C VAL A 920 -27.64 4.14 -2.23
N MET A 921 -28.30 3.97 -3.38
CA MET A 921 -28.66 2.66 -3.92
C MET A 921 -27.44 1.76 -4.21
N CYS A 922 -26.30 2.36 -4.51
CA CYS A 922 -25.09 1.65 -4.88
C CYS A 922 -23.91 1.94 -3.95
N HIS A 923 -23.87 3.13 -3.34
CA HIS A 923 -22.75 3.60 -2.54
C HIS A 923 -23.15 3.83 -1.10
N ARG A 924 -22.21 3.59 -0.20
CA ARG A 924 -22.33 4.03 1.19
C ARG A 924 -22.00 5.51 1.33
N ILE A 925 -22.94 6.28 1.88
CA ILE A 925 -22.83 7.70 2.18
C ILE A 925 -23.19 7.88 3.64
N GLU A 926 -22.23 8.36 4.46
CA GLU A 926 -22.34 8.29 5.92
C GLU A 926 -22.64 6.84 6.35
N ASP A 927 -23.71 6.61 7.09
CA ASP A 927 -24.14 5.27 7.54
C ASP A 927 -25.28 4.67 6.67
N GLN A 928 -25.60 5.29 5.53
CA GLN A 928 -26.68 4.84 4.64
C GLN A 928 -26.14 4.22 3.35
N GLY A 929 -26.88 3.26 2.79
CA GLY A 929 -26.60 2.64 1.49
C GLY A 929 -25.98 1.25 1.59
N VAL A 930 -25.38 0.80 0.49
CA VAL A 930 -24.79 -0.54 0.36
C VAL A 930 -23.38 -0.45 -0.25
N ASP A 931 -22.57 -1.48 -0.03
CA ASP A 931 -21.19 -1.56 -0.52
C ASP A 931 -21.12 -2.21 -1.93
N TYR A 932 -22.01 -1.79 -2.84
CA TYR A 932 -22.02 -2.21 -4.25
C TYR A 932 -21.07 -1.35 -5.12
N GLY A 933 -20.75 -0.15 -4.64
CA GLY A 933 -19.72 0.76 -5.14
C GLY A 933 -18.92 1.35 -3.98
N PRO A 934 -17.81 2.06 -4.25
CA PRO A 934 -16.94 2.61 -3.21
C PRO A 934 -17.69 3.58 -2.29
N SER A 935 -17.34 3.62 -1.00
CA SER A 935 -17.86 4.65 -0.10
C SER A 935 -17.51 6.05 -0.62
N LEU A 936 -18.46 6.98 -0.54
CA LEU A 936 -18.23 8.37 -0.97
C LEU A 936 -17.60 9.23 0.13
N LYS A 937 -17.58 8.75 1.39
CA LYS A 937 -16.96 9.47 2.50
C LYS A 937 -15.46 9.62 2.28
N GLY A 938 -14.94 10.85 2.33
CA GLY A 938 -13.52 11.14 2.09
C GLY A 938 -13.03 10.91 0.65
N TRP A 939 -13.90 10.50 -0.28
CA TRP A 939 -13.50 10.14 -1.65
C TRP A 939 -12.90 11.35 -2.39
N ILE A 940 -13.59 12.50 -2.40
CA ILE A 940 -13.12 13.74 -3.05
C ILE A 940 -11.82 14.23 -2.42
N LYS A 941 -11.65 14.07 -1.10
CA LYS A 941 -10.43 14.46 -0.41
C LYS A 941 -9.21 13.67 -0.89
N ASN A 942 -9.39 12.38 -1.16
CA ASN A 942 -8.31 11.49 -1.55
C ASN A 942 -8.03 11.56 -3.06
N GLN A 943 -9.07 11.61 -3.89
CA GLN A 943 -8.96 11.47 -5.34
C GLN A 943 -9.10 12.81 -6.09
N GLY A 944 -9.62 13.85 -5.45
CA GLY A 944 -9.88 15.16 -6.05
C GLY A 944 -11.25 15.28 -6.73
N GLU A 945 -11.73 16.52 -6.87
CA GLU A 945 -13.02 16.87 -7.47
C GLU A 945 -13.14 16.45 -8.93
N GLU A 946 -12.06 16.63 -9.70
CA GLU A 946 -12.03 16.31 -11.11
C GLU A 946 -12.23 14.81 -11.33
N ASN A 947 -11.52 13.96 -10.58
CA ASN A 947 -11.65 12.51 -10.68
C ASN A 947 -13.04 12.04 -10.21
N PHE A 948 -13.64 12.72 -9.24
CA PHE A 948 -14.99 12.39 -8.75
C PHE A 948 -16.01 12.56 -9.86
N LEU A 949 -16.01 13.71 -10.52
CA LEU A 949 -16.89 13.97 -11.64
C LEU A 949 -16.57 13.09 -12.84
N ARG A 950 -15.30 12.82 -13.14
CA ARG A 950 -14.91 11.87 -14.21
C ARG A 950 -15.47 10.47 -13.94
N ALA A 951 -15.41 9.99 -12.71
CA ALA A 951 -15.93 8.67 -12.32
C ALA A 951 -17.45 8.57 -12.52
N ILE A 952 -18.20 9.67 -12.36
CA ILE A 952 -19.66 9.67 -12.57
C ILE A 952 -20.03 9.87 -14.06
N LEU A 953 -19.27 10.72 -14.76
CA LEU A 953 -19.50 11.03 -16.18
C LEU A 953 -19.11 9.88 -17.10
N ASN A 954 -18.03 9.17 -16.77
CA ASN A 954 -17.56 8.01 -17.53
C ASN A 954 -17.15 6.88 -16.58
N PRO A 955 -18.13 6.17 -15.96
CA PRO A 955 -17.84 5.18 -14.94
C PRO A 955 -17.02 3.98 -15.43
N SER A 956 -16.98 3.74 -16.73
CA SER A 956 -16.20 2.65 -17.33
C SER A 956 -14.79 3.06 -17.77
N ALA A 957 -14.43 4.34 -17.67
CA ALA A 957 -13.05 4.79 -17.95
C ALA A 957 -12.06 4.21 -16.94
N GLU A 958 -12.49 4.13 -15.67
CA GLU A 958 -11.69 3.64 -14.57
C GLU A 958 -12.65 3.07 -13.52
N ILE A 959 -12.48 1.78 -13.21
CA ILE A 959 -13.30 1.09 -12.21
C ILE A 959 -12.48 0.98 -10.94
N ALA A 960 -13.03 1.46 -9.82
CA ALA A 960 -12.38 1.34 -8.52
C ALA A 960 -12.01 -0.12 -8.22
N HIS A 961 -10.80 -0.33 -7.70
CA HIS A 961 -10.32 -1.66 -7.37
C HIS A 961 -11.28 -2.33 -6.34
N GLY A 962 -11.46 -3.65 -6.50
CA GLY A 962 -12.49 -4.40 -5.76
C GLY A 962 -13.94 -4.23 -6.23
N PHE A 963 -14.25 -3.36 -7.21
CA PHE A 963 -15.62 -3.14 -7.74
C PHE A 963 -15.79 -3.50 -9.22
N SER A 964 -14.87 -4.29 -9.78
CA SER A 964 -15.00 -4.83 -11.14
C SER A 964 -16.21 -5.76 -11.25
N GLY A 965 -17.11 -5.46 -12.18
CA GLY A 965 -18.31 -6.25 -12.40
C GLY A 965 -18.07 -7.57 -13.11
N SER A 966 -18.98 -8.51 -12.90
CA SER A 966 -19.05 -9.80 -13.58
C SER A 966 -20.47 -10.04 -14.12
N VAL A 967 -20.55 -10.93 -15.10
CA VAL A 967 -21.77 -11.51 -15.64
C VAL A 967 -21.83 -12.98 -15.25
N VAL A 968 -22.94 -13.40 -14.66
CA VAL A 968 -23.28 -14.81 -14.45
C VAL A 968 -24.36 -15.17 -15.47
N ARG A 969 -24.03 -16.05 -16.42
CA ARG A 969 -24.99 -16.58 -17.41
C ARG A 969 -25.62 -17.86 -16.88
N LEU A 970 -26.94 -17.97 -16.95
CA LEU A 970 -27.69 -19.13 -16.47
C LEU A 970 -27.92 -20.13 -17.61
N ARG A 971 -27.93 -21.43 -17.29
CA ARG A 971 -28.14 -22.51 -18.28
C ARG A 971 -29.55 -22.53 -18.85
N GLU A 972 -30.54 -22.12 -18.07
CA GLU A 972 -31.96 -22.06 -18.46
C GLU A 972 -32.32 -20.74 -19.17
N GLY A 973 -31.33 -19.89 -19.47
CA GLY A 973 -31.51 -18.55 -20.02
C GLY A 973 -31.48 -17.46 -18.94
N GLY A 974 -31.13 -16.25 -19.34
CA GLY A 974 -30.98 -15.09 -18.45
C GLY A 974 -29.55 -14.81 -17.99
N GLU A 975 -29.33 -13.59 -17.54
CA GLU A 975 -28.03 -13.14 -17.02
C GLU A 975 -28.17 -12.24 -15.79
N ILE A 976 -27.14 -12.27 -14.94
CA ILE A 976 -27.09 -11.49 -13.70
C ILE A 976 -25.77 -10.73 -13.68
N HIS A 977 -25.88 -9.40 -13.62
CA HIS A 977 -24.79 -8.45 -13.50
C HIS A 977 -24.59 -8.09 -12.02
N GLY A 978 -23.34 -8.02 -11.61
CA GLY A 978 -23.03 -7.70 -10.22
C GLY A 978 -21.58 -7.93 -9.84
N LEU A 979 -21.32 -7.81 -8.54
CA LEU A 979 -20.08 -8.21 -7.91
C LEU A 979 -20.19 -9.69 -7.55
N VAL A 980 -19.40 -10.54 -8.21
CA VAL A 980 -19.34 -11.96 -7.82
C VAL A 980 -18.53 -12.06 -6.53
N LEU A 981 -19.22 -12.46 -5.46
CA LEU A 981 -18.64 -12.66 -4.13
C LEU A 981 -18.02 -14.05 -4.01
N SER A 982 -18.55 -15.04 -4.74
CA SER A 982 -18.00 -16.42 -4.83
C SER A 982 -18.29 -17.02 -6.20
N THR A 983 -17.30 -17.66 -6.80
CA THR A 983 -17.44 -18.48 -8.03
C THR A 983 -17.59 -19.97 -7.76
N LYS A 984 -17.48 -20.39 -6.49
CA LYS A 984 -17.70 -21.79 -6.06
C LYS A 984 -19.19 -22.08 -5.97
N ASP A 985 -19.59 -23.33 -5.77
CA ASP A 985 -21.01 -23.69 -5.55
C ASP A 985 -21.43 -23.30 -4.11
N PRO A 986 -22.55 -22.57 -3.89
CA PRO A 986 -23.31 -21.82 -4.88
C PRO A 986 -22.56 -20.55 -5.30
N VAL A 987 -22.71 -20.15 -6.57
CA VAL A 987 -22.18 -18.89 -7.09
C VAL A 987 -22.92 -17.76 -6.39
N ILE A 988 -22.19 -16.88 -5.71
CA ILE A 988 -22.78 -15.76 -4.96
C ILE A 988 -22.51 -14.48 -5.73
N ILE A 989 -23.58 -13.76 -6.06
CA ILE A 989 -23.49 -12.48 -6.77
C ILE A 989 -24.33 -11.42 -6.04
N GLN A 990 -23.72 -10.26 -5.80
CA GLN A 990 -24.41 -9.08 -5.33
C GLN A 990 -24.74 -8.18 -6.53
N SER A 991 -26.02 -7.90 -6.75
CA SER A 991 -26.52 -7.01 -7.79
C SER A 991 -26.85 -5.62 -7.24
N GLN A 992 -27.26 -4.71 -8.14
CA GLN A 992 -27.65 -3.34 -7.81
C GLN A 992 -28.65 -3.29 -6.64
N GLY A 993 -28.50 -2.31 -5.75
CA GLY A 993 -29.32 -2.21 -4.52
C GLY A 993 -28.84 -3.13 -3.38
N GLY A 994 -27.75 -3.87 -3.59
CA GLY A 994 -27.17 -4.78 -2.58
C GLY A 994 -27.84 -6.15 -2.52
N ALA A 995 -28.69 -6.49 -3.48
CA ALA A 995 -29.37 -7.78 -3.54
C ALA A 995 -28.37 -8.92 -3.78
N VAL A 996 -28.23 -9.82 -2.81
CA VAL A 996 -27.34 -10.98 -2.91
C VAL A 996 -28.14 -12.22 -3.31
N GLN A 997 -27.71 -12.88 -4.39
CA GLN A 997 -28.28 -14.15 -4.86
C GLN A 997 -27.24 -15.26 -4.72
N MET A 998 -27.68 -16.40 -4.21
CA MET A 998 -26.90 -17.64 -4.17
C MET A 998 -27.46 -18.56 -5.26
N ILE A 999 -26.65 -18.88 -6.26
CA ILE A 999 -27.07 -19.59 -7.47
C ILE A 999 -26.35 -20.95 -7.48
N PRO A 1000 -27.06 -22.09 -7.46
CA PRO A 1000 -26.42 -23.40 -7.58
C PRO A 1000 -25.51 -23.45 -8.81
N ALA A 1001 -24.27 -23.92 -8.67
CA ALA A 1001 -23.28 -23.91 -9.75
C ALA A 1001 -23.76 -24.68 -11.00
N ARG A 1002 -24.58 -25.72 -10.81
CA ARG A 1002 -25.22 -26.46 -11.91
C ARG A 1002 -26.17 -25.61 -12.75
N LYS A 1003 -26.79 -24.56 -12.19
CA LYS A 1003 -27.66 -23.61 -12.92
C LYS A 1003 -26.84 -22.54 -13.66
N VAL A 1004 -25.54 -22.42 -13.36
CA VAL A 1004 -24.62 -21.49 -14.02
C VAL A 1004 -24.01 -22.13 -15.26
N GLN A 1005 -24.09 -21.43 -16.38
CA GLN A 1005 -23.41 -21.77 -17.62
C GLN A 1005 -21.96 -21.26 -17.60
N GLN A 1006 -21.79 -19.98 -17.25
CA GLN A 1006 -20.50 -19.30 -17.28
C GLN A 1006 -20.50 -18.09 -16.33
N VAL A 1007 -19.33 -17.79 -15.76
CA VAL A 1007 -19.05 -16.51 -15.09
C VAL A 1007 -17.94 -15.82 -15.86
N GLU A 1008 -18.16 -14.57 -16.27
CA GLU A 1008 -17.20 -13.81 -17.05
C GLU A 1008 -17.09 -12.34 -16.58
N PRO A 1009 -15.96 -11.67 -16.80
CA PRO A 1009 -15.85 -10.24 -16.53
C PRO A 1009 -16.87 -9.43 -17.35
N LEU A 1010 -17.53 -8.45 -16.73
CA LEU A 1010 -18.52 -7.60 -17.43
C LEU A 1010 -17.87 -6.70 -18.50
N GLY A 1011 -16.57 -6.39 -18.36
CA GLY A 1011 -15.82 -5.55 -19.31
C GLY A 1011 -16.19 -4.06 -19.29
N ARG A 1012 -17.10 -3.64 -18.39
CA ARG A 1012 -17.51 -2.25 -18.14
C ARG A 1012 -17.96 -2.08 -16.69
N SER A 1013 -18.23 -0.84 -16.28
CA SER A 1013 -18.68 -0.53 -14.93
C SER A 1013 -20.10 -1.01 -14.63
N LEU A 1014 -20.34 -1.40 -13.38
CA LEU A 1014 -21.67 -1.64 -12.81
C LEU A 1014 -22.41 -0.35 -12.45
N MET A 1015 -21.68 0.77 -12.37
CA MET A 1015 -22.25 2.06 -12.05
C MET A 1015 -23.01 2.62 -13.25
N LEU A 1016 -24.24 3.08 -12.99
CA LEU A 1016 -25.03 3.81 -13.98
C LEU A 1016 -24.38 5.17 -14.29
N SER A 1017 -24.42 5.57 -15.56
CA SER A 1017 -23.95 6.91 -15.94
C SER A 1017 -24.81 8.00 -15.31
N ALA A 1018 -24.25 9.21 -15.19
CA ALA A 1018 -25.01 10.39 -14.76
C ALA A 1018 -26.33 10.57 -15.52
N ASP A 1019 -26.34 10.36 -16.85
CA ASP A 1019 -27.54 10.41 -17.68
C ASP A 1019 -28.58 9.35 -17.30
N GLN A 1020 -28.14 8.11 -17.01
CA GLN A 1020 -29.04 7.02 -16.59
C GLN A 1020 -29.63 7.29 -15.20
N LEU A 1021 -28.90 8.00 -14.34
CA LEU A 1021 -29.38 8.46 -13.03
C LEU A 1021 -30.23 9.73 -13.10
N GLY A 1022 -30.42 10.29 -14.30
CA GLY A 1022 -31.15 11.54 -14.53
C GLY A 1022 -30.51 12.75 -13.83
N LEU A 1023 -29.18 12.75 -13.70
CA LEU A 1023 -28.42 13.84 -13.08
C LEU A 1023 -28.03 14.87 -14.14
N GLY A 1024 -28.35 16.13 -13.90
CA GLY A 1024 -27.89 17.27 -14.69
C GLY A 1024 -26.51 17.79 -14.25
N ALA A 1025 -26.00 18.79 -14.98
CA ALA A 1025 -24.71 19.42 -14.64
C ALA A 1025 -24.73 20.06 -13.23
N GLN A 1026 -25.81 20.75 -12.88
CA GLN A 1026 -25.96 21.36 -11.55
C GLN A 1026 -26.09 20.31 -10.46
N ASP A 1027 -26.80 19.20 -10.71
CA ASP A 1027 -26.93 18.08 -9.77
C ASP A 1027 -25.55 17.50 -9.43
N LEU A 1028 -24.68 17.35 -10.43
CA LEU A 1028 -23.31 16.86 -10.23
C LEU A 1028 -22.46 17.83 -9.39
N ALA A 1029 -22.57 19.13 -9.64
CA ALA A 1029 -21.89 20.15 -8.83
C ALA A 1029 -22.41 20.18 -7.39
N ASP A 1030 -23.72 20.04 -7.19
CA ASP A 1030 -24.38 19.98 -5.89
C ASP A 1030 -23.95 18.71 -5.11
N VAL A 1031 -23.99 17.53 -5.74
CA VAL A 1031 -23.53 16.27 -5.14
C VAL A 1031 -22.05 16.35 -4.78
N MET A 1032 -21.22 16.91 -5.65
CA MET A 1032 -19.80 17.12 -5.37
C MET A 1032 -19.60 18.04 -4.14
N ALA A 1033 -20.36 19.14 -4.04
CA ALA A 1033 -20.31 20.03 -2.88
C ALA A 1033 -20.77 19.36 -1.57
N TYR A 1034 -21.75 18.45 -1.64
CA TYR A 1034 -22.17 17.64 -0.49
C TYR A 1034 -21.10 16.63 -0.08
N VAL A 1035 -20.64 15.80 -1.02
CA VAL A 1035 -19.63 14.76 -0.77
C VAL A 1035 -18.32 15.36 -0.27
N LYS A 1036 -17.95 16.55 -0.74
CA LYS A 1036 -16.78 17.30 -0.26
C LYS A 1036 -16.88 17.66 1.23
N GLY A 1037 -18.10 17.80 1.76
CA GLY A 1037 -18.37 18.06 3.18
C GLY A 1037 -18.38 16.81 4.07
N LEU A 1038 -18.33 15.59 3.50
CA LEU A 1038 -18.35 14.33 4.23
C LEU A 1038 -16.93 13.97 4.71
N ASN A 1039 -16.58 14.39 5.93
CA ASN A 1039 -15.30 14.09 6.58
C ASN A 1039 -15.32 12.81 7.42
#